data_AF-A0A9E0GLT9-F1
#
_entry.id   AF-A0A9E0GLT9-F1
#
_cell.length_a   1.000
_cell.length_b   1.000
_cell.length_c   1.000
_cell.angle_alpha   90.00
_cell.angle_beta   90.00
_cell.angle_gamma   90.00
#
_symmetry.space_group_name_H-M   'P 1'
#
loop_
_entity.id
_entity.type
_entity.pdbx_description
1 polymer ?
#
loop_
_entity_poly.entity_id
_entity_poly.type
_entity_poly.pdbx_seq_one_letter_code
_entity_poly.pdbx_strand_id
1 'polypeptide(L)'
;MQSSRTGSSSRPMPRATRMVEGPLARIFSFVVIPLLVIAVLLLPPINLWQTLRSYSYTGIDARGGTVQDPDGAAVTFPDEAVESSFRVQLASIPRLDFVAAKEGSDAFEASQGLSANSLKPLSPFYQLDLKGKTPDGAILTIPIPNDSQPYERLALYTWTGEGWDYLPSYVLTVDDRVEAKLGFVPGNFMIMQSLPQNPLASVTASLQGQIAPEASGAAATVTVPGLYLRGDGAFDDEVQSIPVGNFGINPILRNWRGETVRTDLLNNMLLDPAQQDNQYNAIVNYLVGNSYGGVVIDYRGVDAIPSARMDFVNFITTLGERLHAPDVNKTLAVRVEAPSQLSAESWSTGGYDWRALGQIVDTLVIPAPVDPRAYQPDGEMAALMDFAVGEVTREKILMELPGQSVEHIGQYLLVKGYQDSLQPLLTDLKATGGVAPGEQVDLTVDNPRLLSRLTYDETLGAYYYSYLDDQGFERTVYIESAASIAHKLKILELYNVAGVDIAGTQNGDVDAGIWEVLRQYQAGGLTLSAAPGLAVAYTVTGPDGQMVAQDTRPLDNPSFAFMAPSGEGNLMVEAKIVEGNRAVGTPKTISLALAPSAPAPAAAEAAPVQDFALLTSGQTVNVREGPSTAYPVIGQVQPGGSYRILGKNAAGDWWQIDLDGTPGWTIDSLTSTSGNLGGVAVITDIPEAPQQVAAAAAPAATTSAPAVAVSAPRPTGGIPFGYGVQAHMVHNDQAGLVMQKTAAMGFNWVKQQVEWKVFESSQGNPDFNSLEGIVGAANGAGINLLFSVVNAPDWARESGFDKSVGGPPRDPQFFANFLGALAGKYCGSSVKAIEVWNEQNLHYEWGNMALDPAAYVNLLRPSYAAIKAACPSMWVVSGALTPAGNNGSFAIDDFTYLEGMFQNGVANYADAIGAHPSGYNVPASSTWQDACGVIQKTGNSFNGACDSPHHSWSFRSTMEGYRNIANVYGASNKQIWPTEFGWAAGGAFDPRYAYANDNSYEEQAAWTVEAYQMMRNWGWVAPPILWNLNFRVVANGTEKAQWGIVDAGWGALPAYSALANMPK
;
A
#
# COMPACT_ATOMS: atom_id res chain seq x y z
N MET A 1 -45.24 4.78 -89.34
CA MET A 1 -46.40 5.17 -90.16
C MET A 1 -47.37 5.93 -89.28
N GLN A 2 -47.73 7.16 -89.70
CA GLN A 2 -48.98 7.92 -89.43
C GLN A 2 -49.44 8.06 -87.95
N SER A 3 -49.44 9.28 -87.36
CA SER A 3 -50.53 10.29 -87.44
C SER A 3 -51.88 9.70 -86.98
N SER A 4 -52.69 10.26 -86.06
CA SER A 4 -53.08 11.66 -85.86
C SER A 4 -53.97 11.80 -84.60
N ARG A 5 -53.97 13.01 -84.01
CA ARG A 5 -55.08 13.86 -83.48
C ARG A 5 -56.41 13.20 -83.05
N THR A 6 -57.05 13.56 -81.94
CA THR A 6 -57.72 14.84 -81.55
C THR A 6 -58.20 14.67 -80.08
N GLY A 7 -58.45 15.63 -79.18
CA GLY A 7 -58.66 17.07 -79.18
C GLY A 7 -59.53 17.39 -77.94
N SER A 8 -59.34 18.52 -77.26
CA SER A 8 -60.37 19.10 -76.38
C SER A 8 -60.10 20.58 -76.14
N SER A 9 -61.20 21.31 -75.97
CA SER A 9 -61.43 22.74 -76.14
C SER A 9 -61.20 23.58 -74.88
N SER A 10 -60.72 24.82 -75.07
CA SER A 10 -61.16 25.98 -74.29
C SER A 10 -60.89 27.30 -75.03
N ARG A 11 -61.83 28.23 -74.92
CA ARG A 11 -61.81 29.66 -75.35
C ARG A 11 -62.66 30.42 -74.30
N PRO A 12 -62.63 31.76 -74.21
CA PRO A 12 -61.51 32.71 -74.34
C PRO A 12 -61.59 33.89 -73.32
N MET A 13 -60.59 34.80 -73.34
CA MET A 13 -60.66 36.29 -73.24
C MET A 13 -59.48 36.90 -72.43
N PRO A 14 -59.08 38.17 -72.63
CA PRO A 14 -59.03 38.99 -73.86
C PRO A 14 -57.66 39.67 -74.08
N ARG A 15 -57.47 40.25 -75.29
CA ARG A 15 -56.29 41.02 -75.71
C ARG A 15 -56.30 42.48 -75.22
N ALA A 16 -55.14 42.98 -74.79
CA ALA A 16 -54.69 44.38 -74.80
C ALA A 16 -53.20 44.36 -74.38
N THR A 17 -52.17 45.00 -74.95
CA THR A 17 -51.97 45.93 -76.08
C THR A 17 -50.46 45.88 -76.40
N ARG A 18 -50.05 46.24 -77.62
CA ARG A 18 -48.65 46.34 -78.09
C ARG A 18 -47.88 47.53 -77.47
N MET A 19 -46.54 47.44 -77.63
CA MET A 19 -45.48 48.47 -77.63
C MET A 19 -44.82 48.81 -76.29
N VAL A 20 -43.51 48.51 -76.17
CA VAL A 20 -42.40 49.49 -76.19
C VAL A 20 -41.10 48.77 -76.60
N GLU A 21 -40.72 48.87 -77.87
CA GLU A 21 -39.33 48.68 -78.32
C GLU A 21 -38.67 50.06 -78.34
N GLY A 22 -37.70 50.29 -77.46
CA GLY A 22 -36.93 51.53 -77.37
C GLY A 22 -35.72 51.40 -76.44
N PRO A 23 -34.73 52.31 -76.49
CA PRO A 23 -33.47 52.18 -75.73
C PRO A 23 -33.68 52.11 -74.20
N LEU A 24 -34.79 52.63 -73.68
CA LEU A 24 -35.19 52.49 -72.28
C LEU A 24 -35.64 51.06 -71.93
N ALA A 25 -36.18 50.28 -72.87
CA ALA A 25 -36.49 48.87 -72.67
C ALA A 25 -35.21 48.03 -72.51
N ARG A 26 -34.08 48.44 -73.13
CA ARG A 26 -32.79 47.77 -72.89
C ARG A 26 -32.22 48.08 -71.50
N ILE A 27 -32.36 49.31 -70.99
CA ILE A 27 -31.97 49.61 -69.59
C ILE A 27 -32.88 48.86 -68.61
N PHE A 28 -34.18 48.79 -68.89
CA PHE A 28 -35.10 48.04 -68.06
C PHE A 28 -34.78 46.53 -68.08
N SER A 29 -34.49 45.94 -69.26
CA SER A 29 -34.20 44.51 -69.38
C SER A 29 -32.79 44.07 -68.98
N PHE A 30 -31.77 44.93 -69.11
CA PHE A 30 -30.36 44.58 -68.84
C PHE A 30 -29.79 45.20 -67.56
N VAL A 31 -30.49 46.14 -66.91
CA VAL A 31 -30.04 46.76 -65.66
C VAL A 31 -31.10 46.64 -64.56
N VAL A 32 -32.35 47.03 -64.85
CA VAL A 32 -33.42 47.02 -63.85
C VAL A 32 -33.93 45.61 -63.56
N ILE A 33 -34.10 44.74 -64.57
CA ILE A 33 -34.49 43.34 -64.35
C ILE A 33 -33.41 42.57 -63.58
N PRO A 34 -32.10 42.65 -63.90
CA PRO A 34 -31.06 42.01 -63.08
C PRO A 34 -30.98 42.58 -61.67
N LEU A 35 -31.12 43.90 -61.47
CA LEU A 35 -31.16 44.50 -60.13
C LEU A 35 -32.42 44.12 -59.34
N LEU A 36 -33.58 44.02 -60.00
CA LEU A 36 -34.82 43.51 -59.39
C LEU A 36 -34.75 42.02 -59.12
N VAL A 37 -34.05 41.23 -59.95
CA VAL A 37 -33.77 39.81 -59.68
C VAL A 37 -32.81 39.70 -58.51
N ILE A 38 -31.73 40.48 -58.44
CA ILE A 38 -30.84 40.54 -57.28
C ILE A 38 -31.59 40.99 -56.01
N ALA A 39 -32.49 41.97 -56.12
CA ALA A 39 -33.31 42.42 -55.00
C ALA A 39 -34.36 41.38 -54.57
N VAL A 40 -35.01 40.69 -55.51
CA VAL A 40 -35.95 39.58 -55.24
C VAL A 40 -35.22 38.36 -54.67
N LEU A 41 -33.98 38.13 -55.09
CA LEU A 41 -33.06 37.15 -54.50
C LEU A 41 -32.41 37.66 -53.20
N LEU A 42 -32.73 38.84 -52.70
CA LEU A 42 -32.29 39.34 -51.38
C LEU A 42 -33.48 39.63 -50.44
N LEU A 43 -34.71 39.41 -50.92
CA LEU A 43 -35.95 39.53 -50.15
C LEU A 43 -36.33 38.18 -49.52
N PRO A 44 -36.94 38.14 -48.31
CA PRO A 44 -37.50 36.92 -47.76
C PRO A 44 -38.61 36.39 -48.69
N PRO A 45 -38.66 35.09 -49.03
CA PRO A 45 -37.97 33.96 -48.39
C PRO A 45 -36.74 33.42 -49.15
N ILE A 46 -36.24 34.10 -50.20
CA ILE A 46 -35.13 33.59 -51.03
C ILE A 46 -33.97 34.59 -50.98
N ASN A 47 -33.23 34.59 -49.87
CA ASN A 47 -32.01 35.38 -49.71
C ASN A 47 -30.81 34.58 -50.26
N LEU A 48 -30.23 35.00 -51.39
CA LEU A 48 -29.13 34.34 -52.10
C LEU A 48 -27.85 34.33 -51.29
N TRP A 49 -27.65 35.29 -50.39
CA TRP A 49 -26.54 35.31 -49.44
C TRP A 49 -26.70 34.15 -48.44
N GLN A 50 -27.90 33.96 -47.88
CA GLN A 50 -28.21 32.77 -47.06
C GLN A 50 -28.15 31.47 -47.88
N THR A 51 -28.48 31.52 -49.17
CA THR A 51 -28.44 30.34 -50.06
C THR A 51 -27.00 29.95 -50.44
N LEU A 52 -26.08 30.92 -50.61
CA LEU A 52 -24.65 30.67 -50.82
C LEU A 52 -23.95 30.17 -49.54
N ARG A 53 -24.34 30.66 -48.34
CA ARG A 53 -23.94 30.03 -47.07
C ARG A 53 -24.52 28.62 -46.91
N SER A 54 -25.70 28.32 -47.45
CA SER A 54 -26.28 26.98 -47.34
C SER A 54 -25.53 25.87 -48.11
N TYR A 55 -24.65 26.23 -49.06
CA TYR A 55 -23.75 25.31 -49.76
C TYR A 55 -22.47 24.97 -48.99
N SER A 56 -22.16 25.68 -47.89
CA SER A 56 -20.97 25.45 -47.06
C SER A 56 -21.24 24.62 -45.79
N TYR A 57 -22.49 24.19 -45.57
CA TYR A 57 -22.79 23.26 -44.46
C TYR A 57 -22.80 21.81 -44.95
N THR A 58 -22.07 20.97 -44.24
CA THR A 58 -22.08 19.51 -44.37
C THR A 58 -23.32 18.96 -43.65
N GLY A 59 -24.07 18.09 -44.32
CA GLY A 59 -25.18 17.38 -43.70
C GLY A 59 -24.69 16.16 -42.90
N ILE A 60 -25.10 16.06 -41.65
CA ILE A 60 -24.83 14.90 -40.77
C ILE A 60 -26.14 14.15 -40.59
N ASP A 61 -26.13 12.85 -40.90
CA ASP A 61 -27.30 11.99 -40.73
C ASP A 61 -27.34 11.37 -39.32
N ALA A 62 -28.40 10.63 -39.00
CA ALA A 62 -28.60 10.04 -37.67
C ALA A 62 -27.58 8.93 -37.30
N ARG A 63 -26.66 8.56 -38.21
CA ARG A 63 -25.55 7.64 -37.93
C ARG A 63 -24.25 8.37 -37.59
N GLY A 64 -24.34 9.66 -37.30
CA GLY A 64 -23.17 10.50 -37.03
C GLY A 64 -22.41 10.92 -38.28
N GLY A 65 -21.25 11.55 -38.08
CA GLY A 65 -20.38 11.97 -39.17
C GLY A 65 -19.30 12.96 -38.73
N THR A 66 -18.41 13.31 -39.65
CA THR A 66 -17.25 14.17 -39.37
C THR A 66 -17.21 15.35 -40.34
N VAL A 67 -16.88 16.53 -39.83
CA VAL A 67 -16.49 17.71 -40.63
C VAL A 67 -15.02 18.03 -40.35
N GLN A 68 -14.27 18.41 -41.37
CA GLN A 68 -12.83 18.62 -41.28
C GLN A 68 -12.41 19.95 -41.93
N ASP A 69 -11.47 20.64 -41.30
CA ASP A 69 -10.78 21.82 -41.82
C ASP A 69 -9.57 21.39 -42.68
N PRO A 70 -9.17 22.17 -43.71
CA PRO A 70 -8.00 21.87 -44.52
C PRO A 70 -6.67 21.68 -43.76
N ASP A 71 -6.55 22.21 -42.54
CA ASP A 71 -5.35 22.00 -41.70
C ASP A 71 -5.31 20.64 -40.98
N GLY A 72 -6.37 19.84 -41.11
CA GLY A 72 -6.50 18.52 -40.54
C GLY A 72 -7.38 18.46 -39.29
N ALA A 73 -7.75 19.59 -38.69
CA ALA A 73 -8.67 19.61 -37.55
C ALA A 73 -10.04 19.06 -37.93
N ALA A 74 -10.58 18.17 -37.09
CA ALA A 74 -11.81 17.46 -37.33
C ALA A 74 -12.75 17.53 -36.13
N VAL A 75 -14.06 17.58 -36.43
CA VAL A 75 -15.13 17.48 -35.45
C VAL A 75 -15.99 16.29 -35.86
N THR A 76 -15.99 15.26 -35.04
CA THR A 76 -16.76 14.03 -35.23
C THR A 76 -17.95 14.03 -34.28
N PHE A 77 -19.12 13.70 -34.81
CA PHE A 77 -20.37 13.55 -34.08
C PHE A 77 -20.70 12.05 -34.04
N PRO A 78 -20.53 11.39 -32.89
CA PRO A 78 -20.87 9.97 -32.71
C PRO A 78 -22.36 9.71 -32.95
N ASP A 79 -22.74 8.49 -33.35
CA ASP A 79 -24.13 8.18 -33.67
C ASP A 79 -25.05 8.27 -32.45
N GLU A 80 -24.55 7.88 -31.28
CA GLU A 80 -25.24 7.99 -30.00
C GLU A 80 -25.54 9.43 -29.57
N ALA A 81 -24.78 10.41 -30.09
CA ALA A 81 -24.95 11.83 -29.77
C ALA A 81 -25.92 12.56 -30.73
N VAL A 82 -26.34 11.93 -31.83
CA VAL A 82 -27.12 12.56 -32.91
C VAL A 82 -28.56 12.04 -32.93
N GLU A 83 -29.47 12.75 -32.27
CA GLU A 83 -30.89 12.37 -32.27
C GLU A 83 -31.59 12.54 -33.63
N SER A 84 -31.18 13.53 -34.43
CA SER A 84 -31.78 13.81 -35.73
C SER A 84 -30.79 14.49 -36.66
N SER A 85 -30.98 14.35 -37.98
CA SER A 85 -30.09 14.94 -38.97
C SER A 85 -29.99 16.46 -38.81
N PHE A 86 -28.78 17.00 -38.88
CA PHE A 86 -28.50 18.43 -38.80
C PHE A 86 -27.48 18.83 -39.86
N ARG A 87 -27.21 20.13 -39.96
CA ARG A 87 -26.19 20.69 -40.86
C ARG A 87 -25.14 21.44 -40.05
N VAL A 88 -23.87 21.26 -40.38
CA VAL A 88 -22.75 21.86 -39.67
C VAL A 88 -21.77 22.50 -40.64
N GLN A 89 -21.23 23.66 -40.26
CA GLN A 89 -20.11 24.29 -40.92
C GLN A 89 -18.98 24.47 -39.90
N LEU A 90 -17.78 24.01 -40.26
CA LEU A 90 -16.53 24.31 -39.55
C LEU A 90 -15.80 25.39 -40.33
N ALA A 91 -15.51 26.52 -39.69
CA ALA A 91 -14.70 27.61 -40.23
C ALA A 91 -13.51 27.85 -39.31
N SER A 92 -12.39 28.32 -39.86
CA SER A 92 -11.18 28.64 -39.10
C SER A 92 -10.70 30.06 -39.40
N ILE A 93 -10.23 30.76 -38.36
CA ILE A 93 -9.51 32.03 -38.49
C ILE A 93 -8.04 31.75 -38.21
N PRO A 94 -7.13 31.94 -39.19
CA PRO A 94 -5.70 31.71 -38.98
C PRO A 94 -5.17 32.47 -37.76
N ARG A 95 -4.24 31.85 -37.02
CA ARG A 95 -3.69 32.38 -35.76
C ARG A 95 -3.26 33.85 -35.85
N LEU A 96 -2.57 34.24 -36.93
CA LEU A 96 -2.09 35.61 -37.12
C LEU A 96 -3.23 36.62 -37.29
N ASP A 97 -4.29 36.22 -38.01
CA ASP A 97 -5.47 37.05 -38.24
C ASP A 97 -6.32 37.15 -36.99
N PHE A 98 -6.38 36.07 -36.20
CA PHE A 98 -7.06 36.06 -34.89
C PHE A 98 -6.42 37.05 -33.92
N VAL A 99 -5.09 37.01 -33.75
CA VAL A 99 -4.37 37.94 -32.87
C VAL A 99 -4.43 39.39 -33.38
N ALA A 100 -4.52 39.59 -34.69
CA ALA A 100 -4.64 40.91 -35.32
C ALA A 100 -6.11 41.34 -35.58
N ALA A 101 -7.08 40.67 -34.96
CA ALA A 101 -8.49 40.95 -35.17
C ALA A 101 -8.82 42.43 -34.87
N LYS A 102 -9.80 42.97 -35.59
CA LYS A 102 -10.22 44.38 -35.45
C LYS A 102 -11.49 44.47 -34.61
N GLU A 103 -11.59 45.59 -33.89
CA GLU A 103 -12.74 45.96 -33.07
C GLU A 103 -14.06 45.78 -33.84
N GLY A 104 -15.03 45.11 -33.19
CA GLY A 104 -16.35 44.81 -33.76
C GLY A 104 -16.50 43.42 -34.42
N SER A 105 -15.56 42.50 -34.22
CA SER A 105 -15.68 41.09 -34.61
C SER A 105 -15.64 40.16 -33.39
N ASP A 106 -16.34 39.01 -33.43
CA ASP A 106 -16.34 38.02 -32.33
C ASP A 106 -14.91 37.55 -31.99
N ALA A 107 -14.05 37.46 -33.00
CA ALA A 107 -12.63 37.12 -32.85
C ALA A 107 -11.83 38.18 -32.08
N PHE A 108 -12.22 39.45 -32.16
CA PHE A 108 -11.54 40.53 -31.44
C PHE A 108 -11.74 40.40 -29.94
N GLU A 109 -12.98 40.24 -29.47
CA GLU A 109 -13.27 40.09 -28.03
C GLU A 109 -12.55 38.85 -27.46
N ALA A 110 -12.64 37.72 -28.15
CA ALA A 110 -11.91 36.51 -27.80
C ALA A 110 -10.38 36.73 -27.75
N SER A 111 -9.82 37.48 -28.70
CA SER A 111 -8.38 37.79 -28.72
C SER A 111 -7.93 38.66 -27.56
N GLN A 112 -8.77 39.61 -27.11
CA GLN A 112 -8.47 40.44 -25.94
C GLN A 112 -8.55 39.65 -24.63
N GLY A 113 -9.37 38.60 -24.58
CA GLY A 113 -9.46 37.70 -23.44
C GLY A 113 -8.19 36.89 -23.17
N LEU A 114 -7.27 36.74 -24.15
CA LEU A 114 -6.07 35.92 -24.00
C LEU A 114 -5.15 36.38 -22.85
N SER A 115 -4.90 37.69 -22.73
CA SER A 115 -4.00 38.24 -21.71
C SER A 115 -4.59 38.14 -20.30
N ALA A 116 -5.91 38.24 -20.17
CA ALA A 116 -6.58 38.10 -18.87
C ALA A 116 -6.47 36.66 -18.32
N ASN A 117 -6.33 35.68 -19.20
CA ASN A 117 -6.25 34.26 -18.85
C ASN A 117 -4.82 33.71 -18.94
N SER A 118 -3.82 34.56 -19.23
CA SER A 118 -2.43 34.13 -19.41
C SER A 118 -2.27 33.00 -20.44
N LEU A 119 -2.99 33.09 -21.56
CA LEU A 119 -3.00 32.07 -22.62
C LEU A 119 -2.25 32.56 -23.87
N LYS A 120 -1.52 31.64 -24.50
CA LYS A 120 -0.86 31.85 -25.79
C LYS A 120 -1.56 31.00 -26.87
N PRO A 121 -2.13 31.62 -27.93
CA PRO A 121 -2.78 30.88 -29.01
C PRO A 121 -1.76 30.10 -29.86
N LEU A 122 -2.08 28.86 -30.23
CA LEU A 122 -1.19 28.01 -31.04
C LEU A 122 -1.82 27.49 -32.34
N SER A 123 -3.11 27.12 -32.33
CA SER A 123 -3.86 26.74 -33.55
C SER A 123 -4.58 27.94 -34.19
N PRO A 124 -5.29 27.76 -35.32
CA PRO A 124 -6.40 28.64 -35.71
C PRO A 124 -7.51 28.68 -34.65
N PHE A 125 -8.33 29.74 -34.70
CA PHE A 125 -9.58 29.82 -33.94
C PHE A 125 -10.71 29.20 -34.77
N TYR A 126 -11.19 28.03 -34.35
CA TYR A 126 -12.21 27.29 -35.07
C TYR A 126 -13.60 27.70 -34.60
N GLN A 127 -14.55 27.80 -35.52
CA GLN A 127 -15.93 28.18 -35.27
C GLN A 127 -16.87 27.15 -35.88
N LEU A 128 -17.83 26.69 -35.07
CA LEU A 128 -18.86 25.74 -35.46
C LEU A 128 -20.21 26.46 -35.55
N ASP A 129 -20.82 26.43 -36.74
CA ASP A 129 -22.21 26.87 -36.92
C ASP A 129 -23.09 25.66 -37.26
N LEU A 130 -24.09 25.42 -36.40
CA LEU A 130 -25.05 24.32 -36.54
C LEU A 130 -26.43 24.85 -36.96
N LYS A 131 -27.10 24.10 -37.84
CA LYS A 131 -28.49 24.30 -38.24
C LYS A 131 -29.26 23.00 -38.07
N GLY A 132 -30.24 23.00 -37.16
CA GLY A 132 -31.02 21.82 -36.78
C GLY A 132 -31.02 21.64 -35.26
N LYS A 133 -31.34 20.44 -34.80
CA LYS A 133 -31.16 20.07 -33.39
C LYS A 133 -29.67 19.87 -33.11
N THR A 134 -29.17 20.49 -32.04
CA THR A 134 -27.78 20.34 -31.60
C THR A 134 -27.56 18.92 -31.08
N PRO A 135 -26.47 18.24 -31.47
CA PRO A 135 -26.06 16.97 -30.88
C PRO A 135 -25.73 17.08 -29.40
N ASP A 136 -25.82 15.96 -28.68
CA ASP A 136 -25.52 15.89 -27.25
C ASP A 136 -24.02 15.72 -26.97
N GLY A 137 -23.17 15.67 -28.01
CA GLY A 137 -21.73 15.49 -27.85
C GLY A 137 -20.94 15.59 -29.15
N ALA A 138 -19.63 15.77 -29.02
CA ALA A 138 -18.67 15.80 -30.13
C ALA A 138 -17.29 15.30 -29.69
N ILE A 139 -16.54 14.77 -30.65
CA ILE A 139 -15.12 14.46 -30.53
C ILE A 139 -14.34 15.43 -31.41
N LEU A 140 -13.47 16.22 -30.79
CA LEU A 140 -12.58 17.16 -31.47
C LEU A 140 -11.22 16.48 -31.63
N THR A 141 -10.65 16.53 -32.83
CA THR A 141 -9.31 16.01 -33.12
C THR A 141 -8.53 17.05 -33.90
N ILE A 142 -7.45 17.57 -33.34
CA ILE A 142 -6.70 18.70 -33.91
C ILE A 142 -5.22 18.31 -33.96
N PRO A 143 -4.54 18.37 -35.13
CA PRO A 143 -3.10 18.13 -35.20
C PRO A 143 -2.32 19.08 -34.28
N ILE A 144 -1.27 18.58 -33.61
CA ILE A 144 -0.43 19.44 -32.76
C ILE A 144 0.23 20.51 -33.65
N PRO A 145 0.03 21.81 -33.38
CA PRO A 145 0.64 22.84 -34.21
C PRO A 145 2.18 22.81 -34.12
N ASN A 146 2.86 23.25 -35.19
CA ASN A 146 4.30 23.52 -35.12
C ASN A 146 4.60 24.57 -34.03
N ASP A 147 5.76 24.46 -33.36
CA ASP A 147 6.20 25.34 -32.25
C ASP A 147 5.35 25.26 -30.96
N SER A 148 4.77 24.08 -30.67
CA SER A 148 3.90 23.88 -29.49
C SER A 148 4.62 23.37 -28.22
N GLN A 149 5.93 23.18 -28.24
CA GLN A 149 6.66 22.78 -27.02
C GLN A 149 6.71 23.90 -25.97
N PRO A 150 6.70 23.58 -24.66
CA PRO A 150 6.43 22.27 -24.06
C PRO A 150 4.96 21.82 -24.21
N TYR A 151 4.75 20.51 -24.41
CA TYR A 151 3.44 19.92 -24.71
C TYR A 151 2.54 19.77 -23.49
N GLU A 152 3.14 19.64 -22.31
CA GLU A 152 2.52 19.54 -20.98
C GLU A 152 1.66 20.79 -20.66
N ARG A 153 1.90 21.89 -21.39
CA ARG A 153 1.18 23.16 -21.25
C ARG A 153 0.07 23.38 -22.26
N LEU A 154 -0.12 22.47 -23.19
CA LEU A 154 -1.18 22.54 -24.19
C LEU A 154 -2.52 22.14 -23.58
N ALA A 155 -3.56 22.83 -24.00
CA ALA A 155 -4.94 22.46 -23.71
C ALA A 155 -5.86 23.09 -24.76
N LEU A 156 -7.07 22.56 -24.86
CA LEU A 156 -8.12 23.12 -25.68
C LEU A 156 -9.00 24.08 -24.87
N TYR A 157 -9.36 25.21 -25.48
CA TYR A 157 -10.22 26.21 -24.85
C TYR A 157 -11.35 26.64 -25.78
N THR A 158 -12.49 27.02 -25.22
CA THR A 158 -13.63 27.65 -25.90
C THR A 158 -13.86 29.05 -25.34
N TRP A 159 -14.22 30.00 -26.20
CA TRP A 159 -14.66 31.33 -25.81
C TRP A 159 -16.15 31.35 -25.52
N THR A 160 -16.53 31.86 -24.35
CA THR A 160 -17.94 31.92 -23.89
C THR A 160 -18.62 33.27 -24.19
N GLY A 161 -17.85 34.28 -24.61
CA GLY A 161 -18.31 35.68 -24.68
C GLY A 161 -17.78 36.53 -23.53
N GLU A 162 -17.50 35.91 -22.38
CA GLU A 162 -16.96 36.58 -21.19
C GLU A 162 -15.52 36.16 -20.88
N GLY A 163 -15.18 34.90 -21.17
CA GLY A 163 -13.88 34.31 -20.85
C GLY A 163 -13.54 33.10 -21.70
N TRP A 164 -12.33 32.58 -21.48
CA TRP A 164 -11.86 31.33 -22.08
C TRP A 164 -12.07 30.19 -21.09
N ASP A 165 -12.87 29.21 -21.48
CA ASP A 165 -13.15 28.03 -20.68
C ASP A 165 -12.34 26.84 -21.20
N TYR A 166 -11.76 26.09 -20.28
CA TYR A 166 -11.05 24.84 -20.56
C TYR A 166 -12.01 23.78 -21.11
N LEU A 167 -11.56 23.05 -22.14
CA LEU A 167 -12.23 21.87 -22.67
C LEU A 167 -11.39 20.62 -22.33
N PRO A 168 -11.97 19.62 -21.60
CA PRO A 168 -11.30 18.36 -21.29
C PRO A 168 -10.69 17.71 -22.54
N SER A 169 -9.36 17.62 -22.57
CA SER A 169 -8.62 17.24 -23.77
C SER A 169 -7.29 16.56 -23.44
N TYR A 170 -6.89 15.61 -24.29
CA TYR A 170 -5.67 14.84 -24.14
C TYR A 170 -4.69 15.15 -25.26
N VAL A 171 -3.43 15.37 -24.91
CA VAL A 171 -2.34 15.57 -25.87
C VAL A 171 -1.73 14.21 -26.19
N LEU A 172 -2.04 13.68 -27.37
CA LEU A 172 -1.56 12.38 -27.84
C LEU A 172 -0.31 12.59 -28.69
N THR A 173 0.85 12.68 -28.04
CA THR A 173 2.13 13.00 -28.68
C THR A 173 2.57 11.95 -29.70
N VAL A 174 2.26 10.67 -29.47
CA VAL A 174 2.55 9.55 -30.40
C VAL A 174 1.74 9.68 -31.70
N ASP A 175 0.51 10.16 -31.60
CA ASP A 175 -0.40 10.35 -32.74
C ASP A 175 -0.34 11.77 -33.34
N ASP A 176 0.50 12.64 -32.79
CA ASP A 176 0.67 14.05 -33.21
C ASP A 176 -0.64 14.86 -33.21
N ARG A 177 -1.51 14.64 -32.22
CA ARG A 177 -2.83 15.30 -32.11
C ARG A 177 -3.25 15.61 -30.68
N VAL A 178 -4.14 16.59 -30.55
CA VAL A 178 -4.96 16.84 -29.35
C VAL A 178 -6.36 16.31 -29.60
N GLU A 179 -6.90 15.53 -28.66
CA GLU A 179 -8.24 14.95 -28.74
C GLU A 179 -9.10 15.38 -27.55
N ALA A 180 -10.35 15.80 -27.80
CA ALA A 180 -11.33 16.15 -26.77
C ALA A 180 -12.64 15.40 -27.00
N LYS A 181 -13.07 14.56 -26.05
CA LYS A 181 -14.37 13.88 -26.07
C LYS A 181 -15.34 14.59 -25.14
N LEU A 182 -16.31 15.29 -25.73
CA LEU A 182 -17.18 16.23 -25.03
C LEU A 182 -18.64 15.76 -25.04
N GLY A 183 -19.30 15.84 -23.89
CA GLY A 183 -20.74 15.64 -23.73
C GLY A 183 -21.57 16.88 -24.11
N PHE A 184 -21.04 17.71 -25.02
CA PHE A 184 -21.70 18.83 -25.66
C PHE A 184 -20.93 19.23 -26.92
N VAL A 185 -21.52 20.10 -27.75
CA VAL A 185 -20.85 20.66 -28.94
C VAL A 185 -20.44 22.11 -28.65
N PRO A 186 -19.13 22.44 -28.58
CA PRO A 186 -18.71 23.81 -28.39
C PRO A 186 -18.94 24.65 -29.64
N GLY A 187 -19.28 25.93 -29.48
CA GLY A 187 -19.49 26.85 -30.62
C GLY A 187 -18.18 27.29 -31.28
N ASN A 188 -17.06 27.22 -30.56
CA ASN A 188 -15.72 27.53 -31.04
C ASN A 188 -14.69 26.78 -30.19
N PHE A 189 -13.46 26.64 -30.71
CA PHE A 189 -12.37 26.05 -29.94
C PHE A 189 -11.00 26.44 -30.49
N MET A 190 -9.96 26.34 -29.66
CA MET A 190 -8.59 26.65 -30.03
C MET A 190 -7.59 25.94 -29.11
N ILE A 191 -6.50 25.42 -29.68
CA ILE A 191 -5.35 24.94 -28.89
C ILE A 191 -4.57 26.16 -28.41
N MET A 192 -4.35 26.21 -27.11
CA MET A 192 -3.54 27.23 -26.47
C MET A 192 -2.53 26.61 -25.53
N GLN A 193 -1.48 27.38 -25.24
CA GLN A 193 -0.51 27.08 -24.20
C GLN A 193 -0.73 28.00 -23.02
N SER A 194 -0.79 27.44 -21.82
CA SER A 194 -0.79 28.23 -20.59
C SER A 194 0.59 28.86 -20.34
N LEU A 195 0.61 30.14 -19.98
CA LEU A 195 1.82 30.84 -19.56
C LEU A 195 2.09 30.56 -18.07
N PRO A 196 3.37 30.41 -17.66
CA PRO A 196 3.74 30.17 -16.26
C PRO A 196 3.06 31.15 -15.30
N GLN A 197 2.43 30.61 -14.26
CA GLN A 197 1.90 31.38 -13.12
C GLN A 197 2.68 31.04 -11.86
N ASN A 198 2.60 31.92 -10.85
CA ASN A 198 3.15 31.61 -9.54
C ASN A 198 2.26 30.55 -8.87
N PRO A 199 2.80 29.38 -8.50
CA PRO A 199 2.02 28.32 -7.90
C PRO A 199 1.74 28.60 -6.42
N LEU A 200 0.66 28.03 -5.92
CA LEU A 200 0.31 28.01 -4.51
C LEU A 200 1.09 26.91 -3.78
N ALA A 201 1.41 27.16 -2.52
CA ALA A 201 1.87 26.12 -1.61
C ALA A 201 0.97 26.13 -0.38
N SER A 202 0.45 24.95 -0.06
CA SER A 202 -0.40 24.67 1.07
C SER A 202 0.32 23.67 1.99
N VAL A 203 -0.02 23.70 3.27
CA VAL A 203 0.49 22.75 4.26
C VAL A 203 -0.67 22.26 5.12
N THR A 204 -0.74 20.95 5.31
CA THR A 204 -1.70 20.35 6.24
C THR A 204 -1.16 20.36 7.67
N ALA A 205 -1.88 21.00 8.60
CA ALA A 205 -1.52 21.04 10.01
C ALA A 205 -1.77 19.68 10.71
N SER A 206 -1.06 19.43 11.81
CA SER A 206 -1.33 18.25 12.64
C SER A 206 -2.71 18.34 13.31
N LEU A 207 -3.21 17.23 13.86
CA LEU A 207 -4.47 17.22 14.65
C LEU A 207 -4.39 18.11 15.90
N GLN A 208 -3.18 18.38 16.40
CA GLN A 208 -2.95 19.32 17.50
C GLN A 208 -2.92 20.77 17.01
N GLY A 209 -3.11 21.03 15.71
CA GLY A 209 -3.10 22.35 15.09
C GLY A 209 -1.70 22.96 15.02
N GLN A 210 -0.66 22.13 14.97
CA GLN A 210 0.72 22.59 14.87
C GLN A 210 1.23 22.50 13.43
N ILE A 211 2.02 23.50 13.05
CA ILE A 211 2.87 23.50 11.86
C ILE A 211 4.31 23.76 12.30
N ALA A 212 5.28 23.34 11.50
CA ALA A 212 6.67 23.72 11.73
C ALA A 212 6.80 25.27 11.71
N PRO A 213 7.51 25.89 12.67
CA PRO A 213 7.71 27.34 12.67
C PRO A 213 8.26 27.88 11.33
N GLU A 214 9.13 27.10 10.69
CA GLU A 214 9.76 27.40 9.40
C GLU A 214 8.80 27.34 8.22
N ALA A 215 7.66 26.64 8.37
CA ALA A 215 6.57 26.64 7.39
C ALA A 215 5.83 27.98 7.37
N SER A 216 5.91 28.77 8.47
CA SER A 216 5.34 30.11 8.55
C SER A 216 6.05 31.04 7.56
N GLY A 217 5.37 31.39 6.47
CA GLY A 217 5.93 32.16 5.35
C GLY A 217 6.39 31.34 4.14
N ALA A 218 6.30 30.01 4.19
CA ALA A 218 6.43 29.13 3.03
C ALA A 218 5.08 28.65 2.47
N ALA A 219 4.02 28.73 3.28
CA ALA A 219 2.66 28.35 2.91
C ALA A 219 1.79 29.60 2.69
N ALA A 220 1.01 29.62 1.60
CA ALA A 220 -0.03 30.61 1.36
C ALA A 220 -1.32 30.26 2.11
N THR A 221 -1.60 28.96 2.23
CA THR A 221 -2.75 28.42 2.97
C THR A 221 -2.30 27.29 3.90
N VAL A 222 -3.01 27.16 5.01
CA VAL A 222 -2.87 26.02 5.92
C VAL A 222 -4.22 25.32 6.04
N THR A 223 -4.24 24.03 5.78
CA THR A 223 -5.44 23.21 5.95
C THR A 223 -5.44 22.62 7.36
N VAL A 224 -6.58 22.70 8.05
CA VAL A 224 -6.68 22.32 9.47
C VAL A 224 -7.67 21.18 9.64
N PRO A 225 -7.21 19.97 10.01
CA PRO A 225 -8.10 18.86 10.29
C PRO A 225 -8.82 19.05 11.64
N GLY A 226 -9.98 18.42 11.79
CA GLY A 226 -10.73 18.40 13.05
C GLY A 226 -12.23 18.45 12.92
N LEU A 227 -12.78 18.63 11.70
CA LEU A 227 -14.22 18.54 11.48
C LEU A 227 -14.61 17.15 10.99
N TYR A 228 -15.59 16.52 11.65
CA TYR A 228 -16.02 15.16 11.33
C TYR A 228 -17.53 15.05 11.10
N LEU A 229 -17.94 14.50 9.97
CA LEU A 229 -19.34 14.26 9.60
C LEU A 229 -20.07 13.45 10.68
N ARG A 230 -21.25 13.93 11.07
CA ARG A 230 -22.16 13.30 12.02
C ARG A 230 -23.43 12.82 11.30
N GLY A 231 -24.10 11.82 11.87
CA GLY A 231 -25.28 11.18 11.25
C GLY A 231 -26.57 12.00 11.16
N ASP A 232 -26.54 13.26 11.59
CA ASP A 232 -27.62 14.23 11.35
C ASP A 232 -27.31 15.18 10.17
N GLY A 233 -26.19 14.96 9.46
CA GLY A 233 -25.72 15.88 8.43
C GLY A 233 -25.17 17.17 9.00
N ALA A 234 -24.69 17.20 10.24
CA ALA A 234 -23.80 18.26 10.70
C ALA A 234 -22.40 17.67 10.92
N PHE A 235 -21.54 18.37 11.67
CA PHE A 235 -20.23 17.84 12.04
C PHE A 235 -19.88 18.11 13.49
N ASP A 236 -19.03 17.24 14.02
CA ASP A 236 -18.32 17.47 15.28
C ASP A 236 -17.11 18.37 14.99
N ASP A 237 -16.92 19.39 15.83
CA ASP A 237 -15.73 20.24 15.80
C ASP A 237 -14.76 19.79 16.91
N GLU A 238 -13.70 19.13 16.48
CA GLU A 238 -12.60 18.67 17.33
C GLU A 238 -11.30 19.44 17.03
N VAL A 239 -11.38 20.61 16.37
CA VAL A 239 -10.21 21.43 16.08
C VAL A 239 -9.58 21.90 17.38
N GLN A 240 -8.37 21.41 17.66
CA GLN A 240 -7.70 21.66 18.95
C GLN A 240 -7.02 23.01 19.01
N SER A 241 -6.36 23.41 17.93
CA SER A 241 -5.73 24.73 17.82
C SER A 241 -5.66 25.18 16.37
N ILE A 242 -5.56 26.50 16.17
CA ILE A 242 -5.38 27.11 14.86
C ILE A 242 -3.94 27.66 14.79
N PRO A 243 -3.16 27.29 13.76
CA PRO A 243 -1.86 27.88 13.51
C PRO A 243 -1.92 29.40 13.39
N VAL A 244 -0.99 30.11 14.04
CA VAL A 244 -0.87 31.57 13.96
C VAL A 244 0.18 31.95 12.92
N GLY A 245 -0.21 32.78 11.94
CA GLY A 245 0.71 33.28 10.92
C GLY A 245 0.01 34.09 9.83
N ASN A 246 0.75 34.48 8.80
CA ASN A 246 0.24 35.25 7.67
C ASN A 246 -0.11 34.32 6.49
N PHE A 247 -1.14 33.50 6.68
CA PHE A 247 -1.66 32.55 5.68
C PHE A 247 -3.18 32.43 5.81
N GLY A 248 -3.84 31.97 4.75
CA GLY A 248 -5.26 31.59 4.80
C GLY A 248 -5.46 30.29 5.60
N ILE A 249 -6.57 30.18 6.31
CA ILE A 249 -6.98 28.94 7.00
C ILE A 249 -8.19 28.34 6.28
N ASN A 250 -8.06 27.06 5.92
CA ASN A 250 -9.16 26.25 5.38
C ASN A 250 -9.36 24.99 6.25
N PRO A 251 -10.45 24.87 7.04
CA PRO A 251 -10.75 23.64 7.75
C PRO A 251 -10.99 22.47 6.80
N ILE A 252 -10.63 21.26 7.24
CA ILE A 252 -10.89 20.00 6.55
C ILE A 252 -12.04 19.28 7.24
N LEU A 253 -13.06 18.94 6.46
CA LEU A 253 -14.22 18.17 6.87
C LEU A 253 -14.14 16.74 6.34
N ARG A 254 -14.19 15.76 7.26
CA ARG A 254 -13.94 14.34 6.99
C ARG A 254 -15.09 13.46 7.43
N ASN A 255 -15.28 12.32 6.76
CA ASN A 255 -16.13 11.22 7.26
C ASN A 255 -15.30 10.11 7.91
N TRP A 256 -14.02 10.36 8.22
CA TRP A 256 -13.10 9.34 8.68
C TRP A 256 -12.25 9.84 9.86
N ARG A 257 -11.91 8.93 10.77
CA ARG A 257 -11.04 9.17 11.94
C ARG A 257 -9.98 8.07 12.00
N GLY A 258 -8.70 8.43 12.04
CA GLY A 258 -7.62 7.46 11.95
C GLY A 258 -7.71 6.66 10.65
N GLU A 259 -7.84 5.35 10.72
CA GLU A 259 -8.04 4.49 9.55
C GLU A 259 -9.52 4.15 9.27
N THR A 260 -10.43 4.56 10.17
CA THR A 260 -11.87 4.23 10.04
C THR A 260 -12.58 5.25 9.16
N VAL A 261 -13.07 4.80 8.01
CA VAL A 261 -13.94 5.57 7.10
C VAL A 261 -15.41 5.24 7.38
N ARG A 262 -16.24 6.26 7.64
CA ARG A 262 -17.69 6.11 7.86
C ARG A 262 -18.47 6.36 6.57
N THR A 263 -18.38 5.41 5.65
CA THR A 263 -19.13 5.42 4.38
C THR A 263 -20.64 5.36 4.62
N ASP A 264 -21.07 4.72 5.72
CA ASP A 264 -22.47 4.69 6.14
C ASP A 264 -23.03 6.10 6.41
N LEU A 265 -22.26 6.97 7.08
CA LEU A 265 -22.68 8.35 7.34
C LEU A 265 -22.73 9.17 6.06
N LEU A 266 -21.73 8.99 5.19
CA LEU A 266 -21.66 9.68 3.90
C LEU A 266 -22.85 9.29 3.01
N ASN A 267 -23.10 7.99 2.83
CA ASN A 267 -24.17 7.49 1.98
C ASN A 267 -25.56 7.92 2.49
N ASN A 268 -25.77 7.90 3.81
CA ASN A 268 -27.01 8.41 4.39
C ASN A 268 -27.19 9.92 4.13
N MET A 269 -26.13 10.71 4.31
CA MET A 269 -26.17 12.16 4.07
C MET A 269 -26.42 12.48 2.59
N LEU A 270 -25.80 11.75 1.66
CA LEU A 270 -25.99 11.96 0.22
C LEU A 270 -27.41 11.63 -0.26
N LEU A 271 -28.15 10.76 0.44
CA LEU A 271 -29.50 10.33 0.06
C LEU A 271 -30.63 11.08 0.80
N ASP A 272 -30.32 11.83 1.87
CA ASP A 272 -31.30 12.50 2.71
C ASP A 272 -31.22 14.04 2.56
N PRO A 273 -32.18 14.68 1.86
CA PRO A 273 -32.19 16.13 1.65
C PRO A 273 -32.14 16.94 2.94
N ALA A 274 -32.72 16.45 4.05
CA ALA A 274 -32.69 17.17 5.32
C ALA A 274 -31.28 17.18 5.93
N GLN A 275 -30.53 16.08 5.79
CA GLN A 275 -29.13 16.00 6.22
C GLN A 275 -28.23 16.83 5.31
N GLN A 276 -28.46 16.82 4.00
CA GLN A 276 -27.76 17.70 3.07
C GLN A 276 -27.95 19.18 3.44
N ASP A 277 -29.19 19.63 3.66
CA ASP A 277 -29.49 20.99 4.07
C ASP A 277 -28.83 21.37 5.40
N ASN A 278 -28.85 20.46 6.37
CA ASN A 278 -28.14 20.67 7.63
C ASN A 278 -26.63 20.84 7.39
N GLN A 279 -26.05 20.05 6.48
CA GLN A 279 -24.62 20.05 6.22
C GLN A 279 -24.19 21.34 5.53
N TYR A 280 -24.93 21.75 4.51
CA TYR A 280 -24.72 23.03 3.84
C TYR A 280 -24.75 24.20 4.84
N ASN A 281 -25.79 24.24 5.68
CA ASN A 281 -25.95 25.31 6.67
C ASN A 281 -24.85 25.29 7.73
N ALA A 282 -24.48 24.11 8.22
CA ALA A 282 -23.41 23.95 9.21
C ALA A 282 -22.07 24.45 8.65
N ILE A 283 -21.72 24.08 7.41
CA ILE A 283 -20.48 24.51 6.75
C ILE A 283 -20.48 26.03 6.57
N VAL A 284 -21.50 26.61 5.95
CA VAL A 284 -21.57 28.06 5.69
C VAL A 284 -21.48 28.86 6.99
N ASN A 285 -22.26 28.49 8.01
CA ASN A 285 -22.25 29.18 9.31
C ASN A 285 -20.89 29.09 9.99
N TYR A 286 -20.22 27.93 9.91
CA TYR A 286 -18.90 27.74 10.51
C TYR A 286 -17.83 28.60 9.84
N LEU A 287 -17.81 28.65 8.51
CA LEU A 287 -16.85 29.45 7.74
C LEU A 287 -17.05 30.95 7.96
N VAL A 288 -18.29 31.43 7.95
CA VAL A 288 -18.61 32.84 8.20
C VAL A 288 -18.32 33.22 9.65
N GLY A 289 -18.75 32.39 10.61
CA GLY A 289 -18.57 32.65 12.04
C GLY A 289 -17.11 32.73 12.48
N ASN A 290 -16.22 31.98 11.82
CA ASN A 290 -14.78 31.97 12.11
C ASN A 290 -13.93 32.76 11.11
N SER A 291 -14.54 33.42 10.12
CA SER A 291 -13.84 34.19 9.07
C SER A 291 -12.82 33.36 8.26
N TYR A 292 -13.08 32.06 8.06
CA TYR A 292 -12.24 31.21 7.22
C TYR A 292 -12.41 31.52 5.73
N GLY A 293 -11.38 31.24 4.92
CA GLY A 293 -11.38 31.53 3.48
C GLY A 293 -12.23 30.55 2.67
N GLY A 294 -12.31 29.31 3.12
CA GLY A 294 -13.05 28.23 2.47
C GLY A 294 -13.00 26.93 3.26
N VAL A 295 -13.39 25.82 2.63
CA VAL A 295 -13.39 24.48 3.24
C VAL A 295 -12.78 23.46 2.29
N VAL A 296 -12.12 22.44 2.85
CA VAL A 296 -11.72 21.23 2.14
C VAL A 296 -12.66 20.09 2.53
N ILE A 297 -13.32 19.48 1.55
CA ILE A 297 -14.11 18.25 1.73
C ILE A 297 -13.21 17.05 1.44
N ASP A 298 -12.92 16.25 2.47
CA ASP A 298 -12.13 15.01 2.41
C ASP A 298 -13.02 13.85 2.89
N TYR A 299 -14.08 13.62 2.12
CA TYR A 299 -14.96 12.46 2.28
C TYR A 299 -14.42 11.31 1.46
N ARG A 300 -14.26 10.15 2.10
CA ARG A 300 -13.68 8.92 1.55
C ARG A 300 -14.72 7.81 1.41
N GLY A 301 -14.46 6.88 0.51
CA GLY A 301 -15.36 5.77 0.19
C GLY A 301 -16.67 6.23 -0.46
N VAL A 302 -16.59 7.18 -1.39
CA VAL A 302 -17.71 7.47 -2.31
C VAL A 302 -17.87 6.25 -3.22
N ASP A 303 -19.07 5.67 -3.29
CA ASP A 303 -19.30 4.48 -4.11
C ASP A 303 -19.04 4.75 -5.60
N ALA A 304 -18.32 3.84 -6.26
CA ALA A 304 -17.95 3.98 -7.68
C ALA A 304 -19.10 3.76 -8.68
N ILE A 305 -20.31 3.47 -8.19
CA ILE A 305 -21.49 3.26 -9.04
C ILE A 305 -21.99 4.61 -9.61
N PRO A 306 -22.47 4.65 -10.88
CA PRO A 306 -22.82 5.92 -11.53
C PRO A 306 -23.79 6.81 -10.76
N SER A 307 -24.79 6.24 -10.07
CA SER A 307 -25.75 7.00 -9.27
C SER A 307 -25.10 7.70 -8.08
N ALA A 308 -24.25 6.99 -7.33
CA ALA A 308 -23.58 7.57 -6.16
C ALA A 308 -22.55 8.64 -6.55
N ARG A 309 -21.85 8.45 -7.68
CA ARG A 309 -20.98 9.48 -8.27
C ARG A 309 -21.77 10.76 -8.55
N MET A 310 -22.95 10.63 -9.17
CA MET A 310 -23.85 11.76 -9.42
C MET A 310 -24.38 12.39 -8.14
N ASP A 311 -24.77 11.60 -7.13
CA ASP A 311 -25.27 12.11 -5.86
C ASP A 311 -24.20 12.96 -5.14
N PHE A 312 -22.95 12.51 -5.15
CA PHE A 312 -21.82 13.28 -4.62
C PHE A 312 -21.57 14.56 -5.43
N VAL A 313 -21.57 14.49 -6.76
CA VAL A 313 -21.43 15.68 -7.63
C VAL A 313 -22.55 16.69 -7.32
N ASN A 314 -23.81 16.26 -7.24
CA ASN A 314 -24.95 17.14 -6.94
C ASN A 314 -24.84 17.81 -5.56
N PHE A 315 -24.36 17.06 -4.55
CA PHE A 315 -24.08 17.61 -3.24
C PHE A 315 -23.01 18.70 -3.30
N ILE A 316 -21.89 18.43 -4.00
CA ILE A 316 -20.80 19.38 -4.17
C ILE A 316 -21.24 20.60 -5.00
N THR A 317 -22.06 20.44 -6.05
CA THR A 317 -22.65 21.54 -6.82
C THR A 317 -23.43 22.49 -5.92
N THR A 318 -24.36 21.94 -5.13
CA THR A 318 -25.22 22.75 -4.25
C THR A 318 -24.40 23.47 -3.16
N LEU A 319 -23.38 22.79 -2.62
CA LEU A 319 -22.47 23.40 -1.66
C LEU A 319 -21.66 24.53 -2.31
N GLY A 320 -21.13 24.31 -3.52
CA GLY A 320 -20.39 25.32 -4.29
C GLY A 320 -21.23 26.58 -4.53
N GLU A 321 -22.45 26.42 -5.04
CA GLU A 321 -23.40 27.54 -5.26
C GLU A 321 -23.63 28.37 -3.98
N ARG A 322 -23.76 27.71 -2.82
CA ARG A 322 -23.96 28.40 -1.54
C ARG A 322 -22.70 29.10 -1.05
N LEU A 323 -21.53 28.50 -1.24
CA LEU A 323 -20.25 29.10 -0.83
C LEU A 323 -19.86 30.28 -1.72
N HIS A 324 -20.14 30.21 -3.02
CA HIS A 324 -19.87 31.25 -4.01
C HIS A 324 -20.91 32.37 -4.04
N ALA A 325 -22.01 32.24 -3.28
CA ALA A 325 -23.00 33.30 -3.15
C ALA A 325 -22.32 34.63 -2.74
N PRO A 326 -22.68 35.78 -3.35
CA PRO A 326 -21.96 37.04 -3.14
C PRO A 326 -21.85 37.51 -1.68
N ASP A 327 -22.79 37.12 -0.83
CA ASP A 327 -22.82 37.41 0.61
C ASP A 327 -22.01 36.42 1.47
N VAL A 328 -21.66 35.24 0.93
CA VAL A 328 -20.85 34.22 1.59
C VAL A 328 -19.38 34.31 1.15
N ASN A 329 -19.13 34.31 -0.16
CA ASN A 329 -17.83 34.50 -0.81
C ASN A 329 -16.70 33.65 -0.20
N LYS A 330 -16.85 32.32 -0.27
CA LYS A 330 -15.92 31.32 0.26
C LYS A 330 -15.48 30.35 -0.83
N THR A 331 -14.27 29.80 -0.70
CA THR A 331 -13.76 28.78 -1.63
C THR A 331 -14.14 27.37 -1.21
N LEU A 332 -14.30 26.48 -2.18
CA LEU A 332 -14.56 25.06 -2.01
C LEU A 332 -13.43 24.24 -2.64
N ALA A 333 -12.78 23.42 -1.82
CA ALA A 333 -11.86 22.40 -2.28
C ALA A 333 -12.41 21.00 -2.00
N VAL A 334 -12.16 20.06 -2.91
CA VAL A 334 -12.47 18.63 -2.70
C VAL A 334 -11.19 17.83 -2.82
N ARG A 335 -10.86 17.08 -1.78
CA ARG A 335 -9.79 16.08 -1.82
C ARG A 335 -10.39 14.75 -2.26
N VAL A 336 -9.90 14.23 -3.38
CA VAL A 336 -10.30 12.91 -3.90
C VAL A 336 -9.45 11.80 -3.29
N GLU A 337 -9.87 10.56 -3.44
CA GLU A 337 -9.03 9.40 -3.13
C GLU A 337 -7.90 9.25 -4.17
N ALA A 338 -6.82 8.58 -3.78
CA ALA A 338 -5.71 8.32 -4.69
C ALA A 338 -6.21 7.51 -5.89
N PRO A 339 -6.05 8.02 -7.13
CA PRO A 339 -6.49 7.29 -8.31
C PRO A 339 -5.57 6.09 -8.54
N SER A 340 -6.09 5.03 -9.17
CA SER A 340 -5.28 3.88 -9.55
C SER A 340 -5.15 3.79 -11.07
N GLN A 341 -3.91 3.61 -11.52
CA GLN A 341 -3.64 3.40 -12.94
C GLN A 341 -4.13 2.00 -13.35
N LEU A 342 -5.06 1.94 -14.30
CA LEU A 342 -5.58 0.67 -14.84
C LEU A 342 -4.81 0.21 -16.08
N SER A 343 -4.31 1.17 -16.87
CA SER A 343 -3.46 0.95 -18.03
C SER A 343 -2.65 2.22 -18.33
N ALA A 344 -1.81 2.19 -19.37
CA ALA A 344 -1.03 3.37 -19.79
C ALA A 344 -1.90 4.62 -20.05
N GLU A 345 -3.16 4.44 -20.48
CA GLU A 345 -4.08 5.52 -20.86
C GLU A 345 -5.33 5.63 -19.98
N SER A 346 -5.51 4.71 -19.01
CA SER A 346 -6.75 4.62 -18.23
C SER A 346 -6.48 4.65 -16.73
N TRP A 347 -7.31 5.41 -16.02
CA TRP A 347 -7.27 5.58 -14.57
C TRP A 347 -8.63 5.27 -13.95
N SER A 348 -8.63 4.68 -12.76
CA SER A 348 -9.79 4.61 -11.89
C SER A 348 -9.75 5.77 -10.91
N THR A 349 -10.78 6.60 -10.94
CA THR A 349 -10.98 7.71 -9.99
C THR A 349 -11.95 7.34 -8.87
N GLY A 350 -12.28 6.05 -8.71
CA GLY A 350 -13.25 5.58 -7.72
C GLY A 350 -14.62 6.25 -7.88
N GLY A 351 -15.20 6.71 -6.76
CA GLY A 351 -16.47 7.43 -6.70
C GLY A 351 -16.44 8.87 -7.20
N TYR A 352 -15.31 9.38 -7.67
CA TYR A 352 -15.16 10.80 -8.00
C TYR A 352 -15.24 11.03 -9.51
N ASP A 353 -16.17 11.87 -9.96
CA ASP A 353 -16.20 12.38 -11.34
C ASP A 353 -15.35 13.66 -11.43
N TRP A 354 -14.10 13.52 -11.86
CA TRP A 354 -13.15 14.62 -11.85
C TRP A 354 -13.55 15.75 -12.79
N ARG A 355 -14.14 15.45 -13.96
CA ARG A 355 -14.62 16.48 -14.90
C ARG A 355 -15.74 17.29 -14.30
N ALA A 356 -16.73 16.61 -13.72
CA ALA A 356 -17.87 17.30 -13.10
C ALA A 356 -17.43 18.12 -11.87
N LEU A 357 -16.61 17.52 -11.00
CA LEU A 357 -16.08 18.22 -9.82
C LEU A 357 -15.22 19.43 -10.23
N GLY A 358 -14.35 19.29 -11.24
CA GLY A 358 -13.48 20.35 -11.74
C GLY A 358 -14.22 21.56 -12.30
N GLN A 359 -15.47 21.40 -12.75
CA GLN A 359 -16.33 22.53 -13.14
C GLN A 359 -16.90 23.29 -11.93
N ILE A 360 -17.05 22.63 -10.78
CA ILE A 360 -17.72 23.17 -9.60
C ILE A 360 -16.72 23.78 -8.62
N VAL A 361 -15.68 23.04 -8.26
CA VAL A 361 -14.77 23.40 -7.16
C VAL A 361 -13.78 24.48 -7.59
N ASP A 362 -13.27 25.23 -6.62
CA ASP A 362 -12.13 26.15 -6.83
C ASP A 362 -10.81 25.36 -6.86
N THR A 363 -10.75 24.22 -6.17
CA THR A 363 -9.55 23.39 -6.11
C THR A 363 -9.92 21.91 -6.00
N LEU A 364 -9.36 21.09 -6.87
CA LEU A 364 -9.34 19.63 -6.73
C LEU A 364 -7.99 19.22 -6.15
N VAL A 365 -8.01 18.64 -4.94
CA VAL A 365 -6.81 18.16 -4.26
C VAL A 365 -6.61 16.69 -4.60
N ILE A 366 -5.51 16.36 -5.27
CA ILE A 366 -5.22 15.01 -5.78
C ILE A 366 -4.01 14.45 -5.03
N PRO A 367 -4.17 13.33 -4.29
CA PRO A 367 -3.04 12.65 -3.66
C PRO A 367 -2.05 12.11 -4.70
N ALA A 368 -0.78 12.43 -4.54
CA ALA A 368 0.28 11.90 -5.39
C ALA A 368 0.72 10.50 -4.93
N PRO A 369 1.32 9.67 -5.82
CA PRO A 369 1.86 8.38 -5.46
C PRO A 369 2.89 8.50 -4.33
N VAL A 370 2.80 7.61 -3.35
CA VAL A 370 3.79 7.56 -2.25
C VAL A 370 5.09 6.88 -2.67
N ASP A 371 5.06 6.03 -3.69
CA ASP A 371 6.27 5.34 -4.18
C ASP A 371 7.24 6.35 -4.82
N PRO A 372 8.47 6.51 -4.31
CA PRO A 372 9.47 7.39 -4.92
C PRO A 372 9.77 7.03 -6.37
N ARG A 373 9.62 5.76 -6.77
CA ARG A 373 9.85 5.29 -8.14
C ARG A 373 8.83 5.84 -9.14
N ALA A 374 7.66 6.30 -8.67
CA ALA A 374 6.67 6.95 -9.51
C ALA A 374 7.16 8.28 -10.13
N TYR A 375 8.21 8.88 -9.56
CA TYR A 375 8.72 10.22 -9.93
C TYR A 375 9.94 10.17 -10.86
N GLN A 376 10.27 9.00 -11.42
CA GLN A 376 11.21 8.91 -12.52
C GLN A 376 10.62 9.56 -13.78
N PRO A 377 11.45 9.98 -14.76
CA PRO A 377 10.96 10.39 -16.08
C PRO A 377 10.01 9.34 -16.67
N ASP A 378 8.89 9.80 -17.22
CA ASP A 378 7.81 8.96 -17.77
C ASP A 378 7.19 7.94 -16.78
N GLY A 379 7.39 8.16 -15.47
CA GLY A 379 6.82 7.33 -14.40
C GLY A 379 5.33 7.59 -14.16
N GLU A 380 4.77 6.86 -13.18
CA GLU A 380 3.35 6.96 -12.79
C GLU A 380 2.91 8.39 -12.45
N MET A 381 3.78 9.20 -11.82
CA MET A 381 3.46 10.59 -11.51
C MET A 381 3.28 11.43 -12.78
N ALA A 382 4.11 11.23 -13.81
CA ALA A 382 3.96 11.95 -15.08
C ALA A 382 2.66 11.54 -15.78
N ALA A 383 2.37 10.23 -15.82
CA ALA A 383 1.11 9.72 -16.36
C ALA A 383 -0.13 10.22 -15.60
N LEU A 384 -0.01 10.36 -14.27
CA LEU A 384 -1.06 10.95 -13.43
C LEU A 384 -1.26 12.43 -13.78
N MET A 385 -0.18 13.18 -14.00
CA MET A 385 -0.28 14.58 -14.39
C MET A 385 -0.94 14.75 -15.75
N ASP A 386 -0.55 13.96 -16.75
CA ASP A 386 -1.19 13.96 -18.08
C ASP A 386 -2.70 13.67 -17.98
N PHE A 387 -3.08 12.69 -17.16
CA PHE A 387 -4.48 12.39 -16.90
C PHE A 387 -5.19 13.54 -16.18
N ALA A 388 -4.61 14.06 -15.09
CA ALA A 388 -5.23 15.10 -14.28
C ALA A 388 -5.48 16.38 -15.07
N VAL A 389 -4.49 16.86 -15.84
CA VAL A 389 -4.65 18.06 -16.69
C VAL A 389 -5.53 17.82 -17.90
N GLY A 390 -5.77 16.56 -18.29
CA GLY A 390 -6.75 16.19 -19.30
C GLY A 390 -8.19 16.18 -18.79
N GLU A 391 -8.39 15.92 -17.50
CA GLU A 391 -9.70 15.88 -16.85
C GLU A 391 -10.13 17.23 -16.26
N VAL A 392 -9.19 18.00 -15.70
CA VAL A 392 -9.46 19.23 -14.94
C VAL A 392 -8.54 20.35 -15.40
N THR A 393 -9.04 21.59 -15.42
CA THR A 393 -8.18 22.73 -15.75
C THR A 393 -7.04 22.87 -14.75
N ARG A 394 -5.83 23.11 -15.26
CA ARG A 394 -4.60 23.14 -14.46
C ARG A 394 -4.62 24.16 -13.33
N GLU A 395 -5.33 25.29 -13.48
CA GLU A 395 -5.44 26.32 -12.44
C GLU A 395 -6.27 25.88 -11.22
N LYS A 396 -6.91 24.70 -11.27
CA LYS A 396 -7.66 24.12 -10.17
C LYS A 396 -7.01 22.89 -9.53
N ILE A 397 -5.87 22.42 -10.06
CA ILE A 397 -5.21 21.21 -9.57
C ILE A 397 -4.21 21.54 -8.45
N LEU A 398 -4.43 20.98 -7.27
CA LEU A 398 -3.48 21.02 -6.16
C LEU A 398 -3.00 19.59 -5.86
N MET A 399 -1.71 19.30 -6.06
CA MET A 399 -1.17 17.97 -5.78
C MET A 399 -0.80 17.85 -4.30
N GLU A 400 -1.31 16.83 -3.60
CA GLU A 400 -0.93 16.50 -2.22
C GLU A 400 0.28 15.55 -2.23
N LEU A 401 1.46 16.06 -1.88
CA LEU A 401 2.70 15.28 -1.80
C LEU A 401 2.93 14.78 -0.36
N PRO A 402 3.44 13.54 -0.18
CA PRO A 402 3.90 13.09 1.12
C PRO A 402 5.15 13.88 1.54
N GLY A 403 5.14 14.45 2.76
CA GLY A 403 6.34 15.06 3.37
C GLY A 403 7.28 14.05 4.04
N GLN A 404 6.98 12.75 3.94
CA GLN A 404 7.62 11.67 4.67
C GLN A 404 8.45 10.78 3.76
N SER A 405 9.51 10.21 4.34
CA SER A 405 10.33 9.18 3.71
C SER A 405 9.56 7.87 3.56
N VAL A 406 10.07 6.97 2.71
CA VAL A 406 9.40 5.70 2.42
C VAL A 406 10.37 4.54 2.60
N GLU A 407 9.95 3.53 3.36
CA GLU A 407 10.64 2.27 3.52
C GLU A 407 9.91 1.16 2.79
N HIS A 408 10.57 0.60 1.79
CA HIS A 408 10.09 -0.50 0.98
C HIS A 408 10.45 -1.85 1.61
N ILE A 409 9.43 -2.71 1.72
CA ILE A 409 9.50 -4.07 2.28
C ILE A 409 8.81 -5.03 1.32
N GLY A 410 9.58 -5.75 0.51
CA GLY A 410 9.01 -6.66 -0.47
C GLY A 410 8.17 -5.93 -1.53
N GLN A 411 6.88 -5.76 -1.29
CA GLN A 411 5.93 -5.02 -2.14
C GLN A 411 5.24 -3.85 -1.40
N TYR A 412 5.54 -3.66 -0.11
CA TYR A 412 4.87 -2.71 0.76
C TYR A 412 5.70 -1.44 0.90
N LEU A 413 5.02 -0.30 1.01
CA LEU A 413 5.61 1.01 1.23
C LEU A 413 5.18 1.48 2.62
N LEU A 414 6.12 1.58 3.55
CA LEU A 414 5.90 2.14 4.87
C LEU A 414 6.33 3.61 4.88
N VAL A 415 5.46 4.47 5.34
CA VAL A 415 5.78 5.89 5.49
C VAL A 415 6.55 6.10 6.80
N LYS A 416 7.69 6.80 6.73
CA LYS A 416 8.58 7.10 7.87
C LYS A 416 8.89 8.59 7.94
N GLY A 417 8.97 9.12 9.15
CA GLY A 417 9.45 10.49 9.36
C GLY A 417 10.89 10.66 8.87
N TYR A 418 11.27 11.89 8.52
CA TYR A 418 12.60 12.19 7.96
C TYR A 418 13.72 11.77 8.92
N GLN A 419 13.65 12.16 10.20
CA GLN A 419 14.66 11.78 11.20
C GLN A 419 14.66 10.28 11.48
N ASP A 420 13.48 9.66 11.53
CA ASP A 420 13.35 8.20 11.71
C ASP A 420 14.00 7.43 10.56
N SER A 421 13.89 7.94 9.33
CA SER A 421 14.51 7.34 8.14
C SER A 421 16.04 7.37 8.18
N LEU A 422 16.64 8.26 8.98
CA LEU A 422 18.09 8.39 9.12
C LEU A 422 18.66 7.50 10.23
N GLN A 423 17.84 7.01 11.17
CA GLN A 423 18.31 6.23 12.33
C GLN A 423 19.13 4.99 11.93
N PRO A 424 18.73 4.19 10.92
CA PRO A 424 19.53 3.03 10.52
C PRO A 424 20.91 3.37 9.94
N LEU A 425 21.17 4.62 9.53
CA LEU A 425 22.48 5.04 9.04
C LEU A 425 23.49 5.25 10.18
N LEU A 426 23.03 5.44 11.41
CA LEU A 426 23.87 5.72 12.58
C LEU A 426 23.64 4.70 13.71
N THR A 427 24.50 3.68 13.79
CA THR A 427 24.46 2.64 14.85
C THR A 427 25.33 3.02 16.06
N ASP A 428 25.74 2.02 16.85
CA ASP A 428 26.59 2.21 18.02
C ASP A 428 27.92 2.88 17.64
N LEU A 429 28.14 4.05 18.23
CA LEU A 429 29.41 4.74 18.21
C LEU A 429 30.44 3.93 19.01
N LYS A 430 31.53 3.52 18.34
CA LYS A 430 32.61 2.74 18.93
C LYS A 430 33.90 3.55 18.93
N ALA A 431 34.67 3.41 20.00
CA ALA A 431 36.05 3.88 20.08
C ALA A 431 37.00 2.68 20.19
N THR A 432 38.11 2.75 19.47
CA THR A 432 39.23 1.82 19.55
C THR A 432 40.53 2.60 19.68
N GLY A 433 41.64 1.94 20.01
CA GLY A 433 42.91 2.60 20.29
C GLY A 433 43.09 2.94 21.77
N GLY A 434 44.04 3.85 22.04
CA GLY A 434 44.54 4.14 23.39
C GLY A 434 44.06 5.50 23.90
N VAL A 435 43.63 5.54 25.17
CA VAL A 435 43.13 6.76 25.85
C VAL A 435 44.18 7.40 26.77
N ALA A 436 45.44 6.96 26.69
CA ALA A 436 46.54 7.62 27.39
C ALA A 436 47.00 8.87 26.63
N PRO A 437 47.55 9.89 27.32
CA PRO A 437 47.93 11.15 26.69
C PRO A 437 48.90 10.93 25.52
N GLY A 438 48.51 11.38 24.33
CA GLY A 438 49.31 11.21 23.11
C GLY A 438 49.15 9.87 22.39
N GLU A 439 48.25 8.99 22.83
CA GLU A 439 47.77 7.84 22.04
C GLU A 439 46.62 8.25 21.10
N GLN A 440 46.46 7.51 20.00
CA GLN A 440 45.38 7.74 19.03
C GLN A 440 44.12 6.99 19.45
N VAL A 441 42.97 7.68 19.37
CA VAL A 441 41.63 7.14 19.52
C VAL A 441 40.95 7.16 18.16
N ASP A 442 40.50 5.99 17.71
CA ASP A 442 39.78 5.80 16.46
C ASP A 442 38.28 5.60 16.72
N LEU A 443 37.46 6.47 16.15
CA LEU A 443 36.00 6.49 16.26
C LEU A 443 35.36 5.96 14.99
N THR A 444 34.37 5.09 15.16
CA THR A 444 33.57 4.54 14.04
C THR A 444 32.11 4.47 14.44
N VAL A 445 31.21 4.87 13.55
CA VAL A 445 29.80 4.46 13.55
C VAL A 445 29.59 3.62 12.30
N ASP A 446 29.62 2.31 12.46
CA ASP A 446 29.37 1.39 11.34
C ASP A 446 28.18 0.49 11.65
N ASN A 447 27.22 0.47 10.72
CA ASN A 447 26.08 -0.42 10.82
C ASN A 447 26.38 -1.69 10.02
N PRO A 448 26.66 -2.83 10.68
CA PRO A 448 26.97 -4.08 9.99
C PRO A 448 25.76 -4.64 9.22
N ARG A 449 24.55 -4.09 9.43
CA ARG A 449 23.34 -4.51 8.74
C ARG A 449 23.07 -3.72 7.46
N LEU A 450 23.83 -2.66 7.15
CA LEU A 450 23.70 -1.97 5.87
C LEU A 450 24.12 -2.91 4.74
N LEU A 451 23.23 -3.10 3.78
CA LEU A 451 23.47 -3.85 2.55
C LEU A 451 24.02 -2.94 1.45
N SER A 452 23.56 -1.69 1.44
CA SER A 452 24.09 -0.63 0.59
C SER A 452 24.33 0.65 1.39
N ARG A 453 25.35 1.41 1.00
CA ARG A 453 25.61 2.74 1.56
C ARG A 453 24.65 3.76 0.94
N LEU A 454 24.46 4.86 1.64
CA LEU A 454 23.63 5.98 1.21
C LEU A 454 24.03 6.45 -0.20
N THR A 455 23.09 6.41 -1.14
CA THR A 455 23.30 6.74 -2.54
C THR A 455 22.24 7.76 -2.98
N TYR A 456 22.64 8.81 -3.70
CA TYR A 456 21.70 9.73 -4.34
C TYR A 456 21.36 9.22 -5.74
N ASP A 457 20.07 9.04 -6.03
CA ASP A 457 19.59 8.72 -7.36
C ASP A 457 19.05 9.99 -8.02
N GLU A 458 19.79 10.52 -8.99
CA GLU A 458 19.43 11.72 -9.77
C GLU A 458 18.11 11.55 -10.54
N THR A 459 17.75 10.33 -10.90
CA THR A 459 16.51 10.02 -11.64
C THR A 459 15.29 10.12 -10.72
N LEU A 460 15.45 9.67 -9.46
CA LEU A 460 14.43 9.75 -8.43
C LEU A 460 14.42 11.10 -7.70
N GLY A 461 15.53 11.85 -7.77
CA GLY A 461 15.75 13.06 -6.98
C GLY A 461 15.94 12.78 -5.47
N ALA A 462 16.14 11.52 -5.07
CA ALA A 462 16.11 11.10 -3.67
C ALA A 462 17.34 10.28 -3.26
N TYR A 463 17.71 10.38 -1.98
CA TYR A 463 18.66 9.46 -1.38
C TYR A 463 17.99 8.13 -1.06
N TYR A 464 18.72 7.03 -1.23
CA TYR A 464 18.28 5.72 -0.76
C TYR A 464 19.42 4.90 -0.16
N TYR A 465 19.06 3.93 0.66
CA TYR A 465 19.96 2.89 1.16
C TYR A 465 19.16 1.64 1.51
N SER A 466 19.84 0.50 1.66
CA SER A 466 19.22 -0.75 2.10
C SER A 466 19.92 -1.37 3.29
N TYR A 467 19.15 -2.04 4.15
CA TYR A 467 19.65 -2.69 5.36
C TYR A 467 18.84 -3.93 5.72
N LEU A 468 19.40 -4.81 6.54
CA LEU A 468 18.66 -5.92 7.16
C LEU A 468 18.00 -5.46 8.44
N ASP A 469 16.69 -5.66 8.58
CA ASP A 469 15.98 -5.41 9.83
C ASP A 469 16.36 -6.43 10.94
N ASP A 470 15.79 -6.28 12.13
CA ASP A 470 16.02 -7.20 13.25
C ASP A 470 15.62 -8.66 12.97
N GLN A 471 14.85 -8.88 11.90
CA GLN A 471 14.33 -10.18 11.49
C GLN A 471 15.07 -10.75 10.27
N GLY A 472 16.08 -10.04 9.75
CA GLY A 472 16.89 -10.46 8.61
C GLY A 472 16.25 -10.18 7.25
N PHE A 473 15.23 -9.33 7.17
CA PHE A 473 14.65 -8.90 5.89
C PHE A 473 15.35 -7.66 5.36
N GLU A 474 15.58 -7.64 4.06
CA GLU A 474 16.01 -6.43 3.37
C GLU A 474 14.90 -5.36 3.43
N ARG A 475 15.33 -4.17 3.82
CA ARG A 475 14.59 -2.92 3.82
C ARG A 475 15.29 -1.98 2.86
N THR A 476 14.55 -1.31 1.98
CA THR A 476 15.11 -0.20 1.18
C THR A 476 14.42 1.09 1.61
N VAL A 477 15.20 2.06 2.09
CA VAL A 477 14.67 3.34 2.56
C VAL A 477 15.01 4.40 1.52
N TYR A 478 14.01 5.17 1.11
CA TYR A 478 14.12 6.37 0.29
C TYR A 478 13.82 7.58 1.17
N ILE A 479 14.74 8.53 1.20
CA ILE A 479 14.69 9.69 2.10
C ILE A 479 14.03 10.87 1.39
N GLU A 480 12.92 11.32 1.96
CA GLU A 480 12.19 12.51 1.51
C GLU A 480 12.89 13.77 2.05
N SER A 481 13.87 14.25 1.29
CA SER A 481 14.63 15.47 1.58
C SER A 481 14.09 16.67 0.81
N ALA A 482 14.61 17.87 1.10
CA ALA A 482 14.37 19.08 0.32
C ALA A 482 14.67 18.89 -1.18
N ALA A 483 15.73 18.14 -1.52
CA ALA A 483 16.07 17.83 -2.90
C ALA A 483 15.01 16.93 -3.57
N SER A 484 14.48 15.94 -2.84
CA SER A 484 13.38 15.07 -3.31
C SER A 484 12.12 15.88 -3.59
N ILE A 485 11.70 16.75 -2.65
CA ILE A 485 10.56 17.63 -2.88
C ILE A 485 10.81 18.59 -4.04
N ALA A 486 12.00 19.19 -4.15
CA ALA A 486 12.33 20.07 -5.28
C ALA A 486 12.21 19.36 -6.64
N HIS A 487 12.65 18.09 -6.72
CA HIS A 487 12.49 17.24 -7.90
C HIS A 487 11.01 17.03 -8.25
N LYS A 488 10.18 16.68 -7.26
CA LYS A 488 8.72 16.49 -7.45
C LYS A 488 8.02 17.77 -7.88
N LEU A 489 8.38 18.92 -7.29
CA LEU A 489 7.81 20.21 -7.66
C LEU A 489 8.22 20.65 -9.07
N LYS A 490 9.40 20.26 -9.55
CA LYS A 490 9.79 20.50 -10.94
C LYS A 490 8.89 19.81 -11.94
N ILE A 491 8.41 18.60 -11.62
CA ILE A 491 7.39 17.92 -12.43
C ILE A 491 6.13 18.81 -12.47
N LEU A 492 5.65 19.32 -11.34
CA LEU A 492 4.47 20.18 -11.29
C LEU A 492 4.64 21.49 -12.09
N GLU A 493 5.84 22.10 -12.09
CA GLU A 493 6.13 23.30 -12.90
C GLU A 493 6.04 23.06 -14.41
N LEU A 494 6.32 21.83 -14.89
CA LEU A 494 6.16 21.49 -16.30
C LEU A 494 4.70 21.62 -16.72
N TYR A 495 3.79 21.10 -15.89
CA TYR A 495 2.34 21.10 -16.13
C TYR A 495 1.64 22.42 -15.78
N ASN A 496 2.32 23.35 -15.10
CA ASN A 496 1.77 24.67 -14.74
C ASN A 496 0.45 24.55 -13.95
N VAL A 497 0.42 23.64 -12.97
CA VAL A 497 -0.74 23.43 -12.09
C VAL A 497 -0.84 24.48 -10.98
N ALA A 498 -2.01 24.57 -10.36
CA ALA A 498 -2.34 25.58 -9.34
C ALA A 498 -1.37 25.57 -8.17
N GLY A 499 -0.89 24.39 -7.74
CA GLY A 499 0.06 24.32 -6.65
C GLY A 499 0.27 22.94 -6.05
N VAL A 500 0.77 22.94 -4.83
CA VAL A 500 1.08 21.75 -4.03
C VAL A 500 0.52 21.89 -2.60
N ASP A 501 0.04 20.80 -2.01
CA ASP A 501 -0.11 20.64 -0.57
C ASP A 501 0.96 19.67 -0.07
N ILE A 502 1.69 20.03 0.99
CA ILE A 502 2.54 19.07 1.70
C ILE A 502 1.73 18.45 2.84
N ALA A 503 1.45 17.15 2.72
CA ALA A 503 0.83 16.38 3.77
C ALA A 503 1.79 16.33 4.98
N GLY A 504 1.43 17.05 6.05
CA GLY A 504 2.19 17.07 7.29
C GLY A 504 2.15 15.73 8.04
N THR A 505 3.14 15.52 8.90
CA THR A 505 3.17 14.37 9.81
C THR A 505 2.47 14.70 11.12
N GLN A 506 1.94 13.69 11.82
CA GLN A 506 1.34 13.90 13.14
C GLN A 506 2.33 14.50 14.16
N ASN A 507 3.62 14.25 13.99
CA ASN A 507 4.71 14.65 14.89
C ASN A 507 5.62 15.76 14.33
N GLY A 508 5.37 16.26 13.12
CA GLY A 508 6.22 17.25 12.45
C GLY A 508 7.57 16.73 11.94
N ASP A 509 7.84 15.42 11.94
CA ASP A 509 9.10 14.83 11.45
C ASP A 509 9.21 14.84 9.91
N VAL A 510 9.48 16.03 9.37
CA VAL A 510 9.79 16.29 7.96
C VAL A 510 11.12 17.03 7.85
N ASP A 511 11.74 17.01 6.67
CA ASP A 511 12.96 17.79 6.45
C ASP A 511 12.65 19.30 6.49
N ALA A 512 13.27 20.03 7.42
CA ALA A 512 13.13 21.48 7.53
C ALA A 512 13.58 22.25 6.27
N GLY A 513 14.43 21.66 5.42
CA GLY A 513 14.83 22.25 4.14
C GLY A 513 13.68 22.40 3.13
N ILE A 514 12.61 21.59 3.27
CA ILE A 514 11.43 21.63 2.39
C ILE A 514 10.79 23.03 2.36
N TRP A 515 10.81 23.76 3.47
CA TRP A 515 10.16 25.07 3.56
C TRP A 515 10.84 26.15 2.71
N GLU A 516 12.15 26.06 2.51
CA GLU A 516 12.86 26.96 1.59
C GLU A 516 12.54 26.61 0.14
N VAL A 517 12.45 25.31 -0.18
CA VAL A 517 12.05 24.82 -1.50
C VAL A 517 10.65 25.31 -1.87
N LEU A 518 9.70 25.24 -0.93
CA LEU A 518 8.35 25.76 -1.16
C LEU A 518 8.32 27.28 -1.36
N ARG A 519 9.13 28.06 -0.64
CA ARG A 519 9.24 29.52 -0.87
C ARG A 519 9.72 29.83 -2.29
N GLN A 520 10.72 29.09 -2.79
CA GLN A 520 11.21 29.28 -4.15
C GLN A 520 10.18 28.88 -5.20
N TYR A 521 9.45 27.78 -4.96
CA TYR A 521 8.35 27.33 -5.81
C TYR A 521 7.26 28.39 -5.91
N GLN A 522 6.77 28.92 -4.78
CA GLN A 522 5.77 29.99 -4.76
C GLN A 522 6.23 31.28 -5.45
N ALA A 523 7.54 31.57 -5.42
CA ALA A 523 8.11 32.73 -6.11
C ALA A 523 8.26 32.53 -7.64
N GLY A 524 7.92 31.35 -8.17
CA GLY A 524 8.07 31.01 -9.59
C GLY A 524 9.53 30.84 -10.03
N GLY A 525 10.44 30.59 -9.09
CA GLY A 525 11.89 30.60 -9.28
C GLY A 525 12.59 29.38 -8.71
N LEU A 526 11.92 28.22 -8.65
CA LEU A 526 12.50 27.00 -8.09
C LEU A 526 13.81 26.66 -8.79
N THR A 527 14.89 26.53 -8.03
CA THR A 527 16.17 26.02 -8.54
C THR A 527 16.46 24.66 -7.93
N LEU A 528 16.81 23.68 -8.76
CA LEU A 528 17.35 22.42 -8.26
C LEU A 528 18.75 22.71 -7.71
N SER A 529 18.87 22.74 -6.39
CA SER A 529 20.19 22.69 -5.74
C SER A 529 20.68 21.25 -5.73
N ALA A 530 21.99 21.05 -5.90
CA ALA A 530 22.60 19.75 -5.62
C ALA A 530 22.20 19.31 -4.21
N ALA A 531 21.82 18.04 -4.04
CA ALA A 531 21.43 17.51 -2.74
C ALA A 531 22.57 17.78 -1.74
N PRO A 532 22.29 18.38 -0.58
CA PRO A 532 23.33 18.59 0.41
C PRO A 532 23.89 17.23 0.83
N GLY A 533 25.21 17.11 0.92
CA GLY A 533 25.84 15.86 1.34
C GLY A 533 25.49 15.57 2.81
N LEU A 534 24.82 14.44 3.05
CA LEU A 534 24.65 13.91 4.41
C LEU A 534 25.99 13.35 4.91
N ALA A 535 26.37 13.75 6.13
CA ALA A 535 27.64 13.38 6.75
C ALA A 535 27.44 13.10 8.24
N VAL A 536 28.46 12.53 8.90
CA VAL A 536 28.52 12.37 10.35
C VAL A 536 29.47 13.44 10.91
N ALA A 537 28.96 14.31 11.77
CA ALA A 537 29.77 15.23 12.55
C ALA A 537 30.12 14.60 13.91
N TYR A 538 31.41 14.61 14.23
CA TYR A 538 31.96 14.19 15.52
C TYR A 538 32.31 15.41 16.36
N THR A 539 31.94 15.40 17.64
CA THR A 539 32.39 16.38 18.63
C THR A 539 32.94 15.64 19.84
N VAL A 540 34.18 15.95 20.23
CA VAL A 540 34.84 15.40 21.41
C VAL A 540 35.01 16.54 22.42
N THR A 541 34.42 16.37 23.60
CA THR A 541 34.44 17.35 24.69
C THR A 541 35.19 16.79 25.88
N GLY A 542 36.09 17.59 26.45
CA GLY A 542 36.86 17.25 27.63
C GLY A 542 36.06 17.29 28.94
N PRO A 543 36.65 16.83 30.06
CA PRO A 543 36.00 16.84 31.38
C PRO A 543 35.64 18.24 31.88
N ASP A 544 36.33 19.26 31.38
CA ASP A 544 36.11 20.69 31.67
C ASP A 544 35.04 21.34 30.77
N GLY A 545 34.44 20.56 29.87
CA GLY A 545 33.46 21.04 28.89
C GLY A 545 34.08 21.74 27.67
N GLN A 546 35.42 21.78 27.55
CA GLN A 546 36.09 22.36 26.38
C GLN A 546 36.14 21.38 25.22
N MET A 547 36.05 21.89 23.99
CA MET A 547 36.15 21.06 22.79
C MET A 547 37.60 20.60 22.59
N VAL A 548 37.81 19.29 22.51
CA VAL A 548 39.12 18.64 22.30
C VAL A 548 39.36 18.41 20.81
N ALA A 549 38.33 17.95 20.10
CA ALA A 549 38.39 17.62 18.68
C ALA A 549 36.99 17.71 18.06
N GLN A 550 36.93 18.07 16.78
CA GLN A 550 35.73 18.06 15.97
C GLN A 550 36.10 17.75 14.53
N ASP A 551 35.32 16.91 13.85
CA ASP A 551 35.47 16.66 12.41
C ASP A 551 34.14 16.22 11.80
N THR A 552 34.01 16.38 10.48
CA THR A 552 32.83 15.93 9.72
C THR A 552 33.27 14.93 8.67
N ARG A 553 32.66 13.74 8.68
CA ARG A 553 33.02 12.62 7.82
C ARG A 553 31.86 12.19 6.94
N PRO A 554 32.07 11.90 5.65
CA PRO A 554 31.05 11.30 4.79
C PRO A 554 30.44 10.01 5.38
N LEU A 555 29.16 9.74 5.11
CA LEU A 555 28.48 8.52 5.61
C LEU A 555 28.99 7.22 4.97
N ASP A 556 29.63 7.29 3.80
CA ASP A 556 30.30 6.16 3.15
C ASP A 556 31.68 5.84 3.76
N ASN A 557 32.28 6.80 4.46
CA ASN A 557 33.50 6.63 5.25
C ASN A 557 33.44 7.41 6.56
N PRO A 558 32.69 6.91 7.56
CA PRO A 558 32.43 7.67 8.77
C PRO A 558 33.60 7.65 9.77
N SER A 559 34.74 7.02 9.50
CA SER A 559 35.82 6.86 10.48
C SER A 559 36.54 8.17 10.79
N PHE A 560 36.68 8.51 12.08
CA PHE A 560 37.37 9.71 12.57
C PHE A 560 38.41 9.35 13.63
N ALA A 561 39.58 9.97 13.63
CA ALA A 561 40.65 9.70 14.60
C ALA A 561 41.15 10.99 15.24
N PHE A 562 41.45 10.96 16.54
CA PHE A 562 42.02 12.09 17.27
C PHE A 562 43.03 11.61 18.32
N MET A 563 43.88 12.52 18.79
CA MET A 563 44.87 12.21 19.84
C MET A 563 44.28 12.47 21.22
N ALA A 564 44.43 11.52 22.15
CA ALA A 564 43.93 11.67 23.51
C ALA A 564 44.68 12.82 24.25
N PRO A 565 43.95 13.81 24.81
CA PRO A 565 44.56 14.94 25.51
C PRO A 565 45.13 14.53 26.88
N SER A 566 46.04 15.35 27.42
CA SER A 566 46.50 15.21 28.79
C SER A 566 45.43 15.66 29.79
N GLY A 567 45.18 14.89 30.85
CA GLY A 567 44.27 15.26 31.93
C GLY A 567 43.73 14.04 32.68
N GLU A 568 42.82 14.29 33.64
CA GLU A 568 42.05 13.26 34.34
C GLU A 568 40.54 13.54 34.14
N GLY A 569 39.74 12.49 33.99
CA GLY A 569 38.28 12.59 33.78
C GLY A 569 37.81 11.90 32.50
N ASN A 570 36.55 12.12 32.12
CA ASN A 570 35.95 11.49 30.94
C ASN A 570 35.87 12.44 29.74
N LEU A 571 36.28 11.98 28.57
CA LEU A 571 35.90 12.58 27.30
C LEU A 571 34.48 12.16 26.93
N MET A 572 33.67 13.11 26.51
CA MET A 572 32.37 12.85 25.88
C MET A 572 32.54 12.93 24.37
N VAL A 573 32.29 11.83 23.67
CA VAL A 573 32.28 11.80 22.21
C VAL A 573 30.82 11.76 21.75
N GLU A 574 30.45 12.69 20.90
CA GLU A 574 29.16 12.74 20.20
C GLU A 574 29.40 12.52 18.70
N ALA A 575 28.59 11.65 18.08
CA ALA A 575 28.46 11.51 16.63
C ALA A 575 27.02 11.80 16.24
N LYS A 576 26.79 12.63 15.23
CA LYS A 576 25.45 12.98 14.74
C LYS A 576 25.43 13.12 13.23
N ILE A 577 24.32 12.77 12.59
CA ILE A 577 24.17 13.06 11.16
C ILE A 577 23.97 14.56 11.00
N VAL A 578 24.60 15.13 9.98
CA VAL A 578 24.48 16.53 9.58
C VAL A 578 24.17 16.63 8.10
N GLU A 579 23.36 17.62 7.76
CA GLU A 579 23.14 18.08 6.40
C GLU A 579 23.83 19.44 6.25
N GLY A 580 24.99 19.47 5.59
CA GLY A 580 25.88 20.62 5.66
C GLY A 580 26.32 20.89 7.11
N ASN A 581 25.92 22.03 7.68
CA ASN A 581 26.20 22.38 9.09
C ASN A 581 25.00 22.13 10.02
N ARG A 582 23.85 21.70 9.49
CA ARG A 582 22.62 21.49 10.26
C ARG A 582 22.58 20.07 10.80
N ALA A 583 22.41 19.91 12.10
CA ALA A 583 22.22 18.59 12.70
C ALA A 583 20.87 17.98 12.29
N VAL A 584 20.87 16.71 11.89
CA VAL A 584 19.69 15.94 11.51
C VAL A 584 19.73 14.57 12.18
N GLY A 585 18.62 14.18 12.81
CA GLY A 585 18.52 12.91 13.55
C GLY A 585 19.13 12.94 14.96
N THR A 586 19.09 11.79 15.63
CA THR A 586 19.48 11.67 17.05
C THR A 586 20.98 11.42 17.19
N PRO A 587 21.70 12.17 18.04
CA PRO A 587 23.13 11.93 18.29
C PRO A 587 23.36 10.60 19.03
N LYS A 588 24.53 9.99 18.79
CA LYS A 588 25.08 8.88 19.56
C LYS A 588 26.24 9.38 20.40
N THR A 589 26.25 9.01 21.68
CA THR A 589 27.29 9.47 22.61
C THR A 589 27.97 8.31 23.32
N ILE A 590 29.29 8.39 23.48
CA ILE A 590 30.07 7.52 24.36
C ILE A 590 30.94 8.34 25.31
N SER A 591 31.28 7.73 26.45
CA SER A 591 32.16 8.32 27.45
C SER A 591 33.46 7.51 27.50
N LEU A 592 34.60 8.18 27.37
CA LEU A 592 35.94 7.57 27.38
C LEU A 592 36.73 8.10 28.57
N ALA A 593 37.13 7.24 29.51
CA ALA A 593 37.94 7.64 30.65
C ALA A 593 39.40 7.89 30.20
N LEU A 594 39.90 9.12 30.41
CA LEU A 594 41.30 9.44 30.18
C LEU A 594 42.18 8.70 31.18
N ALA A 595 43.27 8.11 30.68
CA ALA A 595 44.29 7.58 31.58
C ALA A 595 45.14 8.75 32.14
N PRO A 596 45.51 8.72 33.43
CA PRO A 596 46.32 9.78 34.03
C PRO A 596 47.68 9.91 33.31
N SER A 597 48.16 11.14 33.14
CA SER A 597 49.46 11.39 32.52
C SER A 597 50.58 10.80 33.37
N ALA A 598 51.23 9.75 32.87
CA ALA A 598 52.46 9.26 33.48
C ALA A 598 53.57 10.34 33.32
N PRO A 599 54.33 10.69 34.37
CA PRO A 599 55.46 11.62 34.25
C PRO A 599 56.58 11.03 33.36
N ALA A 600 57.22 11.90 32.56
CA ALA A 600 58.28 11.54 31.62
C ALA A 600 59.47 10.82 32.31
N PRO A 601 60.16 9.88 31.64
CA PRO A 601 60.98 8.88 32.31
C PRO A 601 62.36 9.41 32.71
N ALA A 602 62.67 9.31 34.00
CA ALA A 602 64.04 9.23 34.47
C ALA A 602 64.44 7.75 34.51
N ALA A 603 65.58 7.43 33.89
CA ALA A 603 66.15 6.09 33.84
C ALA A 603 66.41 5.52 35.24
N ALA A 604 65.80 4.37 35.57
CA ALA A 604 66.45 3.21 36.20
C ALA A 604 65.44 2.10 36.58
N GLU A 605 65.91 0.87 36.35
CA GLU A 605 65.60 -0.38 37.05
C GLU A 605 64.26 -1.11 36.82
N ALA A 606 64.40 -2.30 36.24
CA ALA A 606 63.35 -3.28 35.98
C ALA A 606 62.76 -3.84 37.28
N ALA A 607 61.44 -3.71 37.42
CA ALA A 607 60.63 -4.45 38.39
C ALA A 607 60.08 -5.74 37.72
N PRO A 608 59.72 -6.77 38.51
CA PRO A 608 59.84 -8.17 38.12
C PRO A 608 58.77 -8.65 37.14
N VAL A 609 59.19 -9.58 36.28
CA VAL A 609 58.32 -10.39 35.42
C VAL A 609 57.25 -11.08 36.28
N GLN A 610 55.97 -10.89 35.95
CA GLN A 610 54.89 -11.67 36.56
C GLN A 610 55.03 -13.14 36.15
N ASP A 611 55.33 -14.00 37.13
CA ASP A 611 55.67 -15.42 36.93
C ASP A 611 54.46 -16.35 37.11
N PHE A 612 53.31 -16.02 36.52
CA PHE A 612 52.14 -16.92 36.52
C PHE A 612 51.46 -16.97 35.15
N ALA A 613 50.80 -18.10 34.87
CA ALA A 613 50.09 -18.31 33.61
C ALA A 613 48.62 -17.86 33.68
N LEU A 614 48.09 -17.43 32.55
CA LEU A 614 46.72 -16.92 32.38
C LEU A 614 45.95 -17.79 31.36
N LEU A 615 44.63 -17.84 31.53
CA LEU A 615 43.67 -18.52 30.67
C LEU A 615 42.58 -17.54 30.22
N THR A 616 42.27 -17.55 28.93
CA THR A 616 41.20 -16.77 28.28
C THR A 616 40.34 -17.69 27.40
N SER A 617 39.14 -17.27 27.03
CA SER A 617 38.34 -17.95 26.01
C SER A 617 37.52 -16.96 25.17
N GLY A 618 37.28 -17.31 23.90
CA GLY A 618 36.37 -16.59 23.00
C GLY A 618 34.91 -17.06 23.11
N GLN A 619 34.63 -18.05 23.95
CA GLN A 619 33.29 -18.63 24.16
C GLN A 619 33.05 -18.90 25.66
N THR A 620 31.80 -19.15 26.04
CA THR A 620 31.49 -19.57 27.41
C THR A 620 31.92 -21.02 27.63
N VAL A 621 32.79 -21.27 28.61
CA VAL A 621 33.31 -22.62 28.92
C VAL A 621 32.96 -22.99 30.36
N ASN A 622 32.42 -24.19 30.56
CA ASN A 622 32.09 -24.67 31.91
C ASN A 622 33.35 -24.84 32.78
N VAL A 623 33.25 -24.43 34.03
CA VAL A 623 34.21 -24.68 35.11
C VAL A 623 33.61 -25.69 36.07
N ARG A 624 34.34 -26.76 36.37
CA ARG A 624 33.87 -27.93 37.14
C ARG A 624 34.66 -28.13 38.42
N GLU A 625 34.10 -28.93 39.34
CA GLU A 625 34.76 -29.29 40.59
C GLU A 625 36.03 -30.17 40.39
N GLY A 626 36.14 -30.85 39.24
CA GLY A 626 37.29 -31.69 38.87
C GLY A 626 37.50 -31.79 37.35
N PRO A 627 38.66 -32.31 36.89
CA PRO A 627 39.09 -32.31 35.48
C PRO A 627 38.47 -33.43 34.64
N SER A 628 37.14 -33.54 34.65
CA SER A 628 36.39 -34.36 33.70
C SER A 628 34.91 -33.94 33.66
N THR A 629 34.17 -34.38 32.66
CA THR A 629 32.72 -34.15 32.58
C THR A 629 31.91 -34.90 33.64
N ALA A 630 32.51 -35.80 34.42
CA ALA A 630 31.85 -36.51 35.53
C ALA A 630 31.68 -35.66 36.80
N TYR A 631 32.40 -34.54 36.91
CA TYR A 631 32.28 -33.60 38.04
C TYR A 631 31.19 -32.55 37.77
N PRO A 632 30.47 -32.09 38.82
CA PRO A 632 29.47 -31.04 38.67
C PRO A 632 30.08 -29.71 38.21
N VAL A 633 29.29 -28.91 37.52
CA VAL A 633 29.65 -27.55 37.08
C VAL A 633 29.50 -26.60 38.26
N ILE A 634 30.55 -25.83 38.55
CA ILE A 634 30.60 -24.86 39.67
C ILE A 634 30.66 -23.41 39.19
N GLY A 635 30.86 -23.19 37.88
CA GLY A 635 30.85 -21.85 37.28
C GLY A 635 31.17 -21.90 35.79
N GLN A 636 31.44 -20.74 35.20
CA GLN A 636 31.74 -20.59 33.77
C GLN A 636 32.80 -19.51 33.53
N VAL A 637 33.73 -19.78 32.60
CA VAL A 637 34.60 -18.79 31.97
C VAL A 637 33.77 -18.01 30.96
N GLN A 638 33.79 -16.68 31.04
CA GLN A 638 33.06 -15.81 30.11
C GLN A 638 33.96 -15.35 28.95
N PRO A 639 33.42 -15.14 27.73
CA PRO A 639 34.18 -14.56 26.63
C PRO A 639 34.85 -13.24 27.02
N GLY A 640 36.15 -13.11 26.75
CA GLY A 640 36.94 -11.92 27.08
C GLY A 640 37.41 -11.82 28.55
N GLY A 641 37.01 -12.76 29.42
CA GLY A 641 37.55 -12.89 30.77
C GLY A 641 38.96 -13.48 30.79
N SER A 642 39.79 -13.06 31.75
CA SER A 642 41.13 -13.59 31.99
C SER A 642 41.24 -14.16 33.40
N TYR A 643 41.64 -15.43 33.50
CA TYR A 643 41.68 -16.20 34.75
C TYR A 643 43.10 -16.69 35.03
N ARG A 644 43.52 -16.66 36.30
CA ARG A 644 44.84 -17.17 36.69
C ARG A 644 44.84 -18.69 36.70
N ILE A 645 45.85 -19.30 36.07
CA ILE A 645 46.07 -20.76 36.12
C ILE A 645 46.78 -21.09 37.44
N LEU A 646 46.17 -21.98 38.22
CA LEU A 646 46.68 -22.48 39.50
C LEU A 646 47.40 -23.82 39.34
N GLY A 647 46.99 -24.65 38.38
CA GLY A 647 47.52 -26.00 38.19
C GLY A 647 46.98 -26.66 36.91
N LYS A 648 47.46 -27.87 36.64
CA LYS A 648 46.95 -28.75 35.57
C LYS A 648 46.79 -30.19 36.07
N ASN A 649 45.98 -30.99 35.39
CA ASN A 649 45.91 -32.42 35.68
C ASN A 649 47.13 -33.16 35.11
N ALA A 650 47.28 -34.45 35.43
CA ALA A 650 48.42 -35.25 34.97
C ALA A 650 48.55 -35.36 33.44
N ALA A 651 47.43 -35.32 32.72
CA ALA A 651 47.40 -35.37 31.25
C ALA A 651 47.63 -34.01 30.59
N GLY A 652 47.50 -32.90 31.31
CA GLY A 652 47.68 -31.54 30.81
C GLY A 652 46.56 -31.02 29.91
N ASP A 653 45.44 -31.72 29.81
CA ASP A 653 44.26 -31.38 29.00
C ASP A 653 43.19 -30.60 29.80
N TRP A 654 43.41 -30.40 31.11
CA TRP A 654 42.58 -29.55 31.97
C TRP A 654 43.42 -28.60 32.81
N TRP A 655 42.97 -27.35 32.89
CA TRP A 655 43.53 -26.30 33.73
C TRP A 655 42.67 -26.08 34.98
N GLN A 656 43.32 -26.01 36.14
CA GLN A 656 42.70 -25.48 37.35
C GLN A 656 42.92 -23.96 37.37
N ILE A 657 41.85 -23.19 37.43
CA ILE A 657 41.86 -21.73 37.44
C ILE A 657 41.34 -21.16 38.76
N ASP A 658 41.72 -19.94 39.07
CA ASP A 658 41.11 -19.13 40.13
C ASP A 658 39.81 -18.49 39.60
N LEU A 659 38.66 -19.01 40.05
CA LEU A 659 37.34 -18.46 39.76
C LEU A 659 36.85 -17.69 40.99
N ASP A 660 37.10 -16.39 41.02
CA ASP A 660 36.70 -15.47 42.10
C ASP A 660 37.13 -15.95 43.52
N GLY A 661 38.35 -16.49 43.64
CA GLY A 661 38.91 -17.02 44.89
C GLY A 661 38.64 -18.52 45.11
N THR A 662 37.91 -19.18 44.21
CA THR A 662 37.59 -20.62 44.28
C THR A 662 38.30 -21.38 43.16
N PRO A 663 39.14 -22.40 43.45
CA PRO A 663 39.76 -23.22 42.42
C PRO A 663 38.71 -24.04 41.64
N GLY A 664 38.76 -23.97 40.31
CA GLY A 664 37.85 -24.72 39.44
C GLY A 664 38.52 -25.21 38.15
N TRP A 665 38.01 -26.28 37.56
CA TRP A 665 38.65 -26.96 36.43
C TRP A 665 37.97 -26.67 35.10
N THR A 666 38.73 -26.29 34.07
CA THR A 666 38.23 -26.07 32.71
C THR A 666 39.09 -26.78 31.67
N ILE A 667 38.51 -27.10 30.52
CA ILE A 667 39.16 -27.93 29.50
C ILE A 667 40.01 -27.07 28.55
N ASP A 668 41.25 -27.51 28.29
CA ASP A 668 42.22 -26.76 27.49
C ASP A 668 41.70 -26.48 26.06
N SER A 669 41.08 -27.47 25.42
CA SER A 669 40.65 -27.42 24.02
C SER A 669 39.63 -26.34 23.66
N LEU A 670 39.01 -25.70 24.66
CA LEU A 670 38.04 -24.61 24.48
C LEU A 670 38.58 -23.26 24.97
N THR A 671 39.86 -23.20 25.33
CA THR A 671 40.51 -22.04 25.96
C THR A 671 41.83 -21.68 25.27
N SER A 672 42.39 -20.53 25.61
CA SER A 672 43.69 -20.06 25.13
C SER A 672 44.52 -19.61 26.32
N THR A 673 45.78 -20.05 26.39
CA THR A 673 46.66 -19.80 27.53
C THR A 673 47.85 -18.92 27.17
N SER A 674 48.35 -18.14 28.13
CA SER A 674 49.51 -17.27 27.98
C SER A 674 50.34 -17.20 29.28
N GLY A 675 51.59 -16.73 29.20
CA GLY A 675 52.50 -16.64 30.36
C GLY A 675 53.34 -17.90 30.61
N ASN A 676 53.86 -18.06 31.83
CA ASN A 676 54.78 -19.16 32.17
C ASN A 676 54.04 -20.50 32.41
N LEU A 677 53.72 -21.21 31.33
CA LEU A 677 53.09 -22.53 31.38
C LEU A 677 54.03 -23.65 31.85
N GLY A 678 55.35 -23.43 31.74
CA GLY A 678 56.37 -24.38 32.19
C GLY A 678 56.45 -24.54 33.71
N GLY A 679 55.99 -23.53 34.46
CA GLY A 679 55.93 -23.52 35.93
C GLY A 679 54.60 -24.00 36.53
N VAL A 680 53.60 -24.37 35.72
CA VAL A 680 52.28 -24.78 36.23
C VAL A 680 52.36 -26.19 36.84
N ALA A 681 52.05 -26.29 38.14
CA ALA A 681 52.10 -27.52 38.90
C ALA A 681 51.07 -28.55 38.42
N VAL A 682 51.43 -29.84 38.45
CA VAL A 682 50.50 -30.95 38.25
C VAL A 682 49.81 -31.24 39.58
N ILE A 683 48.49 -31.07 39.62
CA ILE A 683 47.67 -31.36 40.80
C ILE A 683 47.35 -32.86 40.82
N THR A 684 47.85 -33.56 41.83
CA THR A 684 47.66 -35.01 42.00
C THR A 684 46.59 -35.36 43.03
N ASP A 685 46.15 -34.40 43.84
CA ASP A 685 45.17 -34.58 44.92
C ASP A 685 43.75 -34.19 44.45
N ILE A 686 43.25 -34.90 43.44
CA ILE A 686 41.92 -34.67 42.85
C ILE A 686 40.95 -35.68 43.48
N PRO A 687 39.83 -35.25 44.09
CA PRO A 687 38.82 -36.15 44.66
C PRO A 687 38.26 -37.15 43.63
N GLU A 688 37.93 -38.37 44.03
CA GLU A 688 37.31 -39.36 43.13
C GLU A 688 35.96 -38.85 42.60
N ALA A 689 35.75 -38.91 41.28
CA ALA A 689 34.52 -38.43 40.66
C ALA A 689 33.29 -39.19 41.22
N PRO A 690 32.15 -38.52 41.50
CA PRO A 690 30.95 -39.19 41.97
C PRO A 690 30.53 -40.31 41.00
N GLN A 691 30.42 -41.54 41.50
CA GLN A 691 29.96 -42.67 40.69
C GLN A 691 28.51 -42.45 40.26
N GLN A 692 28.27 -42.43 38.95
CA GLN A 692 26.93 -42.32 38.37
C GLN A 692 26.15 -43.60 38.70
N VAL A 693 25.24 -43.51 39.67
CA VAL A 693 24.42 -44.65 40.11
C VAL A 693 23.45 -45.02 38.99
N ALA A 694 23.59 -46.24 38.47
CA ALA A 694 22.66 -46.83 37.52
C ALA A 694 21.29 -47.03 38.17
N ALA A 695 20.26 -46.38 37.64
CA ALA A 695 18.89 -46.54 38.11
C ALA A 695 18.25 -47.80 37.48
N ALA A 696 17.94 -48.79 38.32
CA ALA A 696 17.17 -49.98 37.99
C ALA A 696 15.74 -49.91 38.57
N ALA A 697 14.79 -50.35 37.73
CA ALA A 697 13.40 -50.81 37.88
C ALA A 697 12.56 -50.70 39.20
N ALA A 698 11.29 -50.31 38.96
CA ALA A 698 9.97 -50.37 39.66
C ALA A 698 9.69 -51.55 40.66
N PRO A 699 8.66 -51.54 41.59
CA PRO A 699 7.23 -51.26 41.32
C PRO A 699 6.27 -50.70 42.43
N ALA A 700 5.11 -50.18 41.94
CA ALA A 700 3.69 -50.17 42.39
C ALA A 700 3.20 -50.10 43.86
N ALA A 701 2.25 -49.18 44.14
CA ALA A 701 0.84 -49.40 44.59
C ALA A 701 0.23 -48.11 45.26
N THR A 702 -0.76 -47.41 44.67
CA THR A 702 -2.25 -47.47 44.81
C THR A 702 -2.91 -46.26 45.50
N THR A 703 -3.68 -45.51 44.68
CA THR A 703 -5.03 -44.92 44.87
C THR A 703 -5.33 -43.93 46.02
N SER A 704 -5.58 -42.66 45.63
CA SER A 704 -6.88 -41.96 45.81
C SER A 704 -6.98 -40.72 44.88
N ALA A 705 -8.17 -40.45 44.35
CA ALA A 705 -8.52 -39.38 43.40
C ALA A 705 -9.38 -38.30 44.08
N PRO A 706 -9.81 -37.20 43.41
CA PRO A 706 -9.13 -36.37 42.40
C PRO A 706 -9.09 -34.89 42.84
N ALA A 707 -8.02 -34.13 42.59
CA ALA A 707 -8.09 -32.66 42.63
C ALA A 707 -6.95 -31.95 41.87
N VAL A 708 -7.37 -31.03 41.00
CA VAL A 708 -6.69 -29.86 40.41
C VAL A 708 -5.67 -30.11 39.29
N ALA A 709 -6.10 -29.72 38.08
CA ALA A 709 -5.28 -29.59 36.89
C ALA A 709 -4.06 -28.69 37.15
N VAL A 710 -2.88 -29.21 36.85
CA VAL A 710 -1.62 -28.48 36.86
C VAL A 710 -1.68 -27.43 35.73
N SER A 711 -1.65 -26.16 36.10
CA SER A 711 -1.57 -25.05 35.14
C SER A 711 -0.23 -25.11 34.40
N ALA A 712 -0.24 -25.60 33.16
CA ALA A 712 0.90 -25.41 32.27
C ALA A 712 1.08 -23.90 32.01
N PRO A 713 2.31 -23.36 32.10
CA PRO A 713 2.56 -21.96 31.77
C PRO A 713 2.18 -21.67 30.32
N ARG A 714 1.77 -20.43 30.04
CA ARG A 714 1.60 -19.92 28.68
C ARG A 714 2.88 -20.23 27.89
N PRO A 715 2.80 -20.75 26.66
CA PRO A 715 4.02 -21.06 25.93
C PRO A 715 4.81 -19.77 25.71
N THR A 716 6.10 -19.79 26.01
CA THR A 716 7.03 -18.68 25.82
C THR A 716 7.91 -18.99 24.61
N GLY A 717 7.86 -18.15 23.57
CA GLY A 717 8.52 -18.37 22.27
C GLY A 717 7.53 -18.64 21.13
N GLY A 718 8.01 -18.55 19.88
CA GLY A 718 7.21 -18.88 18.70
C GLY A 718 6.85 -20.37 18.62
N ILE A 719 5.81 -20.72 17.88
CA ILE A 719 5.40 -22.09 17.58
C ILE A 719 6.54 -22.75 16.78
N PRO A 720 7.14 -23.84 17.27
CA PRO A 720 8.21 -24.51 16.54
C PRO A 720 7.74 -24.97 15.16
N PHE A 721 8.59 -24.83 14.15
CA PHE A 721 8.28 -25.34 12.81
C PHE A 721 8.00 -26.85 12.85
N GLY A 722 7.10 -27.31 11.99
CA GLY A 722 6.71 -28.71 11.87
C GLY A 722 6.14 -28.98 10.48
N TYR A 723 5.80 -30.24 10.22
CA TYR A 723 5.24 -30.66 8.94
C TYR A 723 3.88 -31.30 9.19
N GLY A 724 2.83 -30.74 8.60
CA GLY A 724 1.48 -31.24 8.81
C GLY A 724 0.68 -31.47 7.56
N VAL A 725 -0.38 -32.26 7.69
CA VAL A 725 -1.31 -32.57 6.60
C VAL A 725 -2.73 -32.63 7.16
N GLN A 726 -3.70 -32.17 6.38
CA GLN A 726 -5.09 -32.25 6.78
C GLN A 726 -5.71 -33.57 6.35
N ALA A 727 -6.57 -34.13 7.19
CA ALA A 727 -7.32 -35.34 6.89
C ALA A 727 -8.74 -35.24 7.44
N HIS A 728 -9.68 -35.92 6.79
CA HIS A 728 -11.04 -36.07 7.28
C HIS A 728 -11.22 -37.45 7.92
N MET A 729 -11.42 -37.47 9.24
CA MET A 729 -11.46 -38.66 10.09
C MET A 729 -12.78 -38.81 10.88
N VAL A 730 -13.58 -37.75 10.93
CA VAL A 730 -14.85 -37.73 11.68
C VAL A 730 -15.81 -38.75 11.06
N HIS A 731 -16.38 -39.61 11.91
CA HIS A 731 -17.39 -40.63 11.56
C HIS A 731 -17.00 -41.65 10.48
N ASN A 732 -15.70 -41.93 10.31
CA ASN A 732 -15.23 -42.92 9.32
C ASN A 732 -14.20 -43.94 9.83
N ASP A 733 -13.81 -43.86 11.12
CA ASP A 733 -12.86 -44.77 11.79
C ASP A 733 -11.46 -44.87 11.13
N GLN A 734 -11.07 -43.89 10.31
CA GLN A 734 -9.78 -43.89 9.61
C GLN A 734 -8.62 -43.26 10.39
N ALA A 735 -8.85 -42.77 11.61
CA ALA A 735 -7.86 -42.01 12.37
C ALA A 735 -6.51 -42.73 12.53
N GLY A 736 -6.52 -44.03 12.85
CA GLY A 736 -5.28 -44.81 13.00
C GLY A 736 -4.46 -44.90 11.70
N LEU A 737 -5.14 -45.07 10.56
CA LEU A 737 -4.48 -45.14 9.25
C LEU A 737 -3.96 -43.76 8.81
N VAL A 738 -4.70 -42.69 9.09
CA VAL A 738 -4.22 -41.31 8.90
C VAL A 738 -2.92 -41.10 9.68
N MET A 739 -2.90 -41.41 10.97
CA MET A 739 -1.70 -41.24 11.81
C MET A 739 -0.52 -42.07 11.28
N GLN A 740 -0.77 -43.32 10.86
CA GLN A 740 0.26 -44.17 10.24
C GLN A 740 0.84 -43.52 8.98
N LYS A 741 0.00 -43.02 8.08
CA LYS A 741 0.41 -42.41 6.82
C LYS A 741 1.15 -41.08 7.04
N THR A 742 0.71 -40.27 8.00
CA THR A 742 1.40 -39.04 8.39
C THR A 742 2.78 -39.34 8.97
N ALA A 743 2.88 -40.28 9.93
CA ALA A 743 4.15 -40.68 10.52
C ALA A 743 5.12 -41.26 9.48
N ALA A 744 4.61 -42.04 8.51
CA ALA A 744 5.42 -42.61 7.44
C ALA A 744 5.99 -41.55 6.48
N MET A 745 5.35 -40.38 6.34
CA MET A 745 5.95 -39.24 5.64
C MET A 745 7.03 -38.54 6.48
N GLY A 746 7.13 -38.81 7.78
CA GLY A 746 7.94 -38.05 8.73
C GLY A 746 7.26 -36.74 9.19
N PHE A 747 5.94 -36.64 9.04
CA PHE A 747 5.16 -35.47 9.46
C PHE A 747 4.70 -35.63 10.91
N ASN A 748 4.50 -34.52 11.60
CA ASN A 748 4.20 -34.48 13.05
C ASN A 748 2.95 -33.66 13.41
N TRP A 749 2.21 -33.18 12.41
CA TRP A 749 0.94 -32.47 12.60
C TRP A 749 -0.18 -33.03 11.72
N VAL A 750 -1.40 -33.08 12.26
CA VAL A 750 -2.63 -33.33 11.49
C VAL A 750 -3.68 -32.28 11.81
N LYS A 751 -4.30 -31.71 10.78
CA LYS A 751 -5.50 -30.87 10.93
C LYS A 751 -6.77 -31.68 10.70
N GLN A 752 -7.79 -31.41 11.50
CA GLN A 752 -9.16 -31.90 11.33
C GLN A 752 -10.13 -30.72 11.49
N GLN A 753 -11.03 -30.54 10.51
CA GLN A 753 -12.12 -29.58 10.64
C GLN A 753 -13.27 -30.19 11.49
N VAL A 754 -13.82 -29.41 12.41
CA VAL A 754 -14.82 -29.79 13.41
C VAL A 754 -16.02 -28.87 13.25
N GLU A 755 -17.13 -29.38 12.73
CA GLU A 755 -18.36 -28.60 12.60
C GLU A 755 -19.13 -28.60 13.93
N TRP A 756 -19.12 -27.49 14.66
CA TRP A 756 -19.75 -27.35 15.97
C TRP A 756 -21.22 -27.83 15.98
N LYS A 757 -21.99 -27.54 14.92
CA LYS A 757 -23.37 -28.03 14.76
C LYS A 757 -23.55 -29.55 14.89
N VAL A 758 -22.51 -30.34 14.59
CA VAL A 758 -22.53 -31.81 14.69
C VAL A 758 -22.30 -32.26 16.13
N PHE A 759 -21.49 -31.53 16.89
CA PHE A 759 -21.00 -31.94 18.20
C PHE A 759 -21.76 -31.29 19.36
N GLU A 760 -22.68 -30.35 19.13
CA GLU A 760 -23.53 -29.77 20.18
C GLU A 760 -24.96 -29.56 19.70
N SER A 761 -25.72 -30.66 19.60
CA SER A 761 -27.12 -30.66 19.14
C SER A 761 -28.08 -29.91 20.07
N SER A 762 -27.72 -29.73 21.34
CA SER A 762 -28.45 -28.91 22.30
C SER A 762 -27.48 -28.09 23.17
N GLN A 763 -27.87 -26.86 23.48
CA GLN A 763 -27.04 -25.91 24.22
C GLN A 763 -26.54 -26.48 25.55
N GLY A 764 -25.23 -26.41 25.77
CA GLY A 764 -24.54 -26.84 26.97
C GLY A 764 -24.18 -28.33 27.02
N ASN A 765 -24.51 -29.12 25.99
CA ASN A 765 -24.31 -30.57 25.97
C ASN A 765 -23.45 -31.03 24.78
N PRO A 766 -22.15 -30.67 24.74
CA PRO A 766 -21.28 -31.14 23.66
C PRO A 766 -21.01 -32.66 23.77
N ASP A 767 -21.18 -33.37 22.66
CA ASP A 767 -20.78 -34.77 22.47
C ASP A 767 -19.48 -34.80 21.68
N PHE A 768 -18.38 -35.19 22.30
CA PHE A 768 -17.06 -35.26 21.67
C PHE A 768 -16.61 -36.69 21.31
N ASN A 769 -17.50 -37.69 21.38
CA ASN A 769 -17.13 -39.11 21.28
C ASN A 769 -16.31 -39.45 20.02
N SER A 770 -16.70 -38.96 18.83
CA SER A 770 -15.94 -39.23 17.61
C SER A 770 -14.61 -38.47 17.52
N LEU A 771 -14.44 -37.36 18.27
CA LEU A 771 -13.15 -36.69 18.41
C LEU A 771 -12.20 -37.46 19.35
N GLU A 772 -12.73 -38.19 20.34
CA GLU A 772 -11.90 -38.98 21.26
C GLU A 772 -11.10 -40.07 20.54
N GLY A 773 -11.69 -40.74 19.54
CA GLY A 773 -10.98 -41.71 18.71
C GLY A 773 -9.81 -41.10 17.93
N ILE A 774 -10.01 -39.89 17.39
CA ILE A 774 -8.97 -39.13 16.67
C ILE A 774 -7.85 -38.72 17.62
N VAL A 775 -8.19 -38.14 18.77
CA VAL A 775 -7.21 -37.71 19.78
C VAL A 775 -6.46 -38.90 20.36
N GLY A 776 -7.13 -40.02 20.60
CA GLY A 776 -6.51 -41.27 21.06
C GLY A 776 -5.49 -41.82 20.06
N ALA A 777 -5.83 -41.86 18.77
CA ALA A 777 -4.91 -42.29 17.72
C ALA A 777 -3.68 -41.36 17.63
N ALA A 778 -3.88 -40.05 17.69
CA ALA A 778 -2.81 -39.07 17.66
C ALA A 778 -1.88 -39.18 18.87
N ASN A 779 -2.44 -39.35 20.08
CA ASN A 779 -1.68 -39.59 21.31
C ASN A 779 -0.78 -40.83 21.19
N GLY A 780 -1.32 -41.93 20.66
CA GLY A 780 -0.56 -43.17 20.46
C GLY A 780 0.56 -43.05 19.42
N ALA A 781 0.41 -42.15 18.45
CA ALA A 781 1.38 -41.92 17.38
C ALA A 781 2.38 -40.79 17.68
N GLY A 782 2.16 -39.99 18.74
CA GLY A 782 2.96 -38.80 19.02
C GLY A 782 2.79 -37.68 17.99
N ILE A 783 1.63 -37.61 17.32
CA ILE A 783 1.30 -36.61 16.31
C ILE A 783 0.47 -35.49 16.94
N ASN A 784 0.83 -34.23 16.69
CA ASN A 784 0.07 -33.08 17.15
C ASN A 784 -1.18 -32.86 16.29
N LEU A 785 -2.25 -32.36 16.92
CA LEU A 785 -3.51 -32.03 16.27
C LEU A 785 -3.79 -30.53 16.30
N LEU A 786 -4.25 -30.02 15.16
CA LEU A 786 -4.95 -28.74 15.03
C LEU A 786 -6.42 -29.02 14.73
N PHE A 787 -7.33 -28.53 15.57
CA PHE A 787 -8.76 -28.57 15.31
C PHE A 787 -9.25 -27.21 14.80
N SER A 788 -9.77 -27.20 13.57
CA SER A 788 -10.40 -26.02 12.97
C SER A 788 -11.89 -26.09 13.19
N VAL A 789 -12.45 -25.18 13.98
CA VAL A 789 -13.85 -25.30 14.42
C VAL A 789 -14.71 -24.28 13.67
N VAL A 790 -15.82 -24.76 13.10
CA VAL A 790 -16.71 -23.98 12.21
C VAL A 790 -18.18 -24.28 12.50
N ASN A 791 -19.09 -23.54 11.85
CA ASN A 791 -20.53 -23.83 11.73
C ASN A 791 -21.33 -23.98 13.02
N ALA A 792 -22.05 -22.93 13.40
CA ALA A 792 -22.90 -22.94 14.59
C ALA A 792 -24.17 -23.80 14.43
N PRO A 793 -24.63 -24.49 15.50
CA PRO A 793 -25.89 -25.24 15.50
C PRO A 793 -27.10 -24.32 15.37
N ASP A 794 -28.22 -24.85 14.86
CA ASP A 794 -29.49 -24.13 14.68
C ASP A 794 -29.92 -23.33 15.92
N TRP A 795 -29.76 -23.90 17.13
CA TRP A 795 -30.15 -23.23 18.37
C TRP A 795 -29.30 -21.99 18.71
N ALA A 796 -28.13 -21.84 18.09
CA ALA A 796 -27.19 -20.74 18.29
C ALA A 796 -27.23 -19.68 17.17
N ARG A 797 -27.96 -19.89 16.07
CA ARG A 797 -28.10 -18.95 14.94
C ARG A 797 -29.21 -17.91 15.18
N GLU A 798 -29.20 -16.80 14.45
CA GLU A 798 -30.33 -15.84 14.45
C GLU A 798 -31.62 -16.46 13.89
N SER A 799 -32.77 -15.85 14.18
CA SER A 799 -34.03 -16.31 13.59
C SER A 799 -34.06 -16.02 12.09
N GLY A 800 -34.52 -17.00 11.28
CA GLY A 800 -34.63 -16.84 9.83
C GLY A 800 -33.32 -16.96 9.06
N PHE A 801 -32.24 -17.44 9.70
CA PHE A 801 -30.96 -17.68 9.05
C PHE A 801 -31.06 -18.64 7.85
N ASP A 802 -30.18 -18.48 6.88
CA ASP A 802 -30.08 -19.37 5.73
C ASP A 802 -29.51 -20.73 6.14
N LYS A 803 -30.35 -21.77 6.05
CA LYS A 803 -29.97 -23.16 6.39
C LYS A 803 -29.22 -23.88 5.27
N SER A 804 -29.10 -23.28 4.09
CA SER A 804 -28.37 -23.87 2.96
C SER A 804 -26.85 -23.76 3.12
N VAL A 805 -26.37 -22.88 4.00
CA VAL A 805 -24.95 -22.64 4.26
C VAL A 805 -24.60 -22.71 5.75
N GLY A 806 -23.31 -22.92 6.03
CA GLY A 806 -22.72 -22.75 7.35
C GLY A 806 -22.76 -21.29 7.81
N GLY A 807 -22.40 -20.99 9.06
CA GLY A 807 -22.34 -19.59 9.52
C GLY A 807 -22.27 -19.40 11.03
N PRO A 808 -21.96 -18.16 11.45
CA PRO A 808 -21.58 -17.84 12.83
C PRO A 808 -22.78 -17.87 13.79
N PRO A 809 -22.55 -17.97 15.12
CA PRO A 809 -23.64 -17.82 16.08
C PRO A 809 -24.13 -16.37 16.16
N ARG A 810 -25.39 -16.18 16.59
CA ARG A 810 -25.92 -14.85 16.94
C ARG A 810 -25.25 -14.22 18.16
N ASP A 811 -24.64 -15.05 19.01
CA ASP A 811 -23.89 -14.64 20.20
C ASP A 811 -22.53 -15.33 20.20
N PRO A 812 -21.43 -14.57 20.02
CA PRO A 812 -20.06 -15.07 20.12
C PRO A 812 -19.75 -15.92 21.36
N GLN A 813 -20.41 -15.65 22.49
CA GLN A 813 -20.16 -16.37 23.73
C GLN A 813 -20.58 -17.84 23.66
N PHE A 814 -21.59 -18.18 22.84
CA PHE A 814 -21.98 -19.59 22.67
C PHE A 814 -20.86 -20.41 22.02
N PHE A 815 -20.20 -19.85 21.00
CA PHE A 815 -19.06 -20.49 20.37
C PHE A 815 -17.86 -20.56 21.30
N ALA A 816 -17.58 -19.47 22.02
CA ALA A 816 -16.53 -19.43 23.03
C ALA A 816 -16.71 -20.50 24.12
N ASN A 817 -17.95 -20.75 24.57
CA ASN A 817 -18.24 -21.80 25.56
C ASN A 817 -17.93 -23.20 25.01
N PHE A 818 -18.32 -23.49 23.77
CA PHE A 818 -17.99 -24.75 23.12
C PHE A 818 -16.48 -24.94 22.96
N LEU A 819 -15.78 -23.90 22.50
CA LEU A 819 -14.32 -23.93 22.34
C LEU A 819 -13.59 -24.07 23.68
N GLY A 820 -14.07 -23.42 24.74
CA GLY A 820 -13.57 -23.60 26.10
C GLY A 820 -13.75 -25.02 26.62
N ALA A 821 -14.92 -25.63 26.38
CA ALA A 821 -15.19 -27.02 26.74
C ALA A 821 -14.29 -28.01 25.97
N LEU A 822 -14.12 -27.78 24.66
CA LEU A 822 -13.22 -28.56 23.79
C LEU A 822 -11.77 -28.45 24.27
N ALA A 823 -11.29 -27.23 24.51
CA ALA A 823 -9.93 -26.96 24.98
C ALA A 823 -9.66 -27.57 26.36
N GLY A 824 -10.60 -27.43 27.30
CA GLY A 824 -10.50 -27.99 28.64
C GLY A 824 -10.46 -29.52 28.64
N LYS A 825 -11.30 -30.16 27.81
CA LYS A 825 -11.33 -31.63 27.68
C LYS A 825 -10.01 -32.19 27.14
N TYR A 826 -9.40 -31.52 26.17
CA TYR A 826 -8.20 -32.01 25.49
C TYR A 826 -6.90 -31.33 25.93
N CYS A 827 -6.93 -30.55 27.01
CA CYS A 827 -5.73 -29.91 27.52
C CYS A 827 -4.67 -30.95 27.92
N GLY A 828 -3.43 -30.73 27.48
CA GLY A 828 -2.32 -31.66 27.71
C GLY A 828 -2.30 -32.90 26.81
N SER A 829 -3.28 -33.09 25.93
CA SER A 829 -3.29 -34.15 24.92
C SER A 829 -2.50 -33.78 23.67
N SER A 830 -2.62 -34.57 22.60
CA SER A 830 -2.10 -34.25 21.27
C SER A 830 -2.79 -33.07 20.60
N VAL A 831 -3.97 -32.63 21.05
CA VAL A 831 -4.56 -31.37 20.59
C VAL A 831 -3.71 -30.22 21.12
N LYS A 832 -2.98 -29.56 20.22
CA LYS A 832 -2.05 -28.48 20.54
C LYS A 832 -2.55 -27.12 20.05
N ALA A 833 -3.42 -27.10 19.06
CA ALA A 833 -3.94 -25.87 18.48
C ALA A 833 -5.43 -25.96 18.18
N ILE A 834 -6.11 -24.83 18.33
CA ILE A 834 -7.48 -24.62 17.87
C ILE A 834 -7.46 -23.43 16.91
N GLU A 835 -7.90 -23.65 15.68
CA GLU A 835 -8.20 -22.61 14.70
C GLU A 835 -9.67 -22.19 14.87
N VAL A 836 -9.88 -20.89 15.06
CA VAL A 836 -11.19 -20.31 15.38
C VAL A 836 -11.80 -19.77 14.10
N TRP A 837 -12.72 -20.55 13.53
CA TRP A 837 -13.37 -20.36 12.22
C TRP A 837 -12.49 -20.75 11.02
N ASN A 838 -13.06 -20.61 9.82
CA ASN A 838 -12.48 -20.95 8.53
C ASN A 838 -13.02 -20.02 7.45
N GLU A 839 -12.14 -19.42 6.64
CA GLU A 839 -12.49 -18.66 5.42
C GLU A 839 -13.60 -17.63 5.61
N GLN A 840 -13.57 -16.90 6.73
CA GLN A 840 -14.57 -15.90 7.11
C GLN A 840 -14.71 -14.74 6.12
N ASN A 841 -13.82 -14.62 5.14
CA ASN A 841 -13.90 -13.65 4.06
C ASN A 841 -14.73 -14.14 2.84
N LEU A 842 -15.40 -15.29 2.95
CA LEU A 842 -16.36 -15.80 1.97
C LEU A 842 -17.78 -15.81 2.51
N HIS A 843 -18.73 -15.36 1.70
CA HIS A 843 -20.12 -15.18 2.12
C HIS A 843 -20.77 -16.49 2.62
N TYR A 844 -20.53 -17.62 1.95
CA TYR A 844 -21.13 -18.91 2.30
C TYR A 844 -20.49 -19.56 3.54
N GLU A 845 -19.27 -19.18 3.89
CA GLU A 845 -18.61 -19.58 5.14
C GLU A 845 -19.04 -18.68 6.31
N TRP A 846 -19.73 -17.58 6.02
CA TRP A 846 -20.24 -16.61 6.99
C TRP A 846 -21.77 -16.46 6.95
N GLY A 847 -22.50 -17.52 6.59
CA GLY A 847 -23.97 -17.53 6.69
C GLY A 847 -24.71 -16.67 5.68
N ASN A 848 -24.09 -16.30 4.55
CA ASN A 848 -24.56 -15.30 3.60
C ASN A 848 -24.81 -13.92 4.25
N MET A 849 -24.22 -13.68 5.41
CA MET A 849 -24.26 -12.39 6.08
C MET A 849 -23.26 -11.43 5.43
N ALA A 850 -23.39 -10.13 5.73
CA ALA A 850 -22.39 -9.16 5.34
C ALA A 850 -21.01 -9.57 5.90
N LEU A 851 -20.01 -9.55 5.03
CA LEU A 851 -18.64 -9.86 5.39
C LEU A 851 -18.03 -8.67 6.12
N ASP A 852 -17.53 -8.90 7.33
CA ASP A 852 -16.99 -7.85 8.19
C ASP A 852 -15.85 -8.41 9.07
N PRO A 853 -14.60 -7.95 8.88
CA PRO A 853 -13.47 -8.32 9.73
C PRO A 853 -13.71 -8.03 11.22
N ALA A 854 -14.42 -6.95 11.56
CA ALA A 854 -14.74 -6.61 12.95
C ALA A 854 -15.68 -7.63 13.59
N ALA A 855 -16.70 -8.07 12.84
CA ALA A 855 -17.60 -9.14 13.28
C ALA A 855 -16.84 -10.45 13.57
N TYR A 856 -15.88 -10.82 12.72
CA TYR A 856 -15.02 -11.97 12.97
C TYR A 856 -14.15 -11.79 14.23
N VAL A 857 -13.50 -10.63 14.40
CA VAL A 857 -12.67 -10.39 15.60
C VAL A 857 -13.52 -10.37 16.88
N ASN A 858 -14.78 -9.93 16.81
CA ASN A 858 -15.74 -10.02 17.91
C ASN A 858 -16.14 -11.47 18.24
N LEU A 859 -16.09 -12.40 17.28
CA LEU A 859 -16.21 -13.84 17.52
C LEU A 859 -14.94 -14.42 18.15
N LEU A 860 -13.77 -14.00 17.66
CA LEU A 860 -12.46 -14.51 18.08
C LEU A 860 -12.11 -14.10 19.52
N ARG A 861 -12.37 -12.85 19.91
CA ARG A 861 -12.00 -12.29 21.23
C ARG A 861 -12.48 -13.15 22.42
N PRO A 862 -13.79 -13.45 22.59
CA PRO A 862 -14.25 -14.30 23.69
C PRO A 862 -13.80 -15.76 23.52
N SER A 863 -13.64 -16.24 22.29
CA SER A 863 -13.14 -17.59 22.00
C SER A 863 -11.70 -17.78 22.51
N TYR A 864 -10.81 -16.83 22.21
CA TYR A 864 -9.43 -16.82 22.71
C TYR A 864 -9.41 -16.83 24.24
N ALA A 865 -10.21 -15.97 24.89
CA ALA A 865 -10.29 -15.91 26.35
C ALA A 865 -10.75 -17.25 26.96
N ALA A 866 -11.79 -17.88 26.39
CA ALA A 866 -12.32 -19.15 26.88
C ALA A 866 -11.32 -20.31 26.69
N ILE A 867 -10.66 -20.39 25.53
CA ILE A 867 -9.63 -21.40 25.26
C ILE A 867 -8.46 -21.22 26.23
N LYS A 868 -7.94 -20.00 26.39
CA LYS A 868 -6.80 -19.74 27.28
C LYS A 868 -7.12 -19.96 28.75
N ALA A 869 -8.35 -19.69 29.18
CA ALA A 869 -8.79 -19.97 30.54
C ALA A 869 -8.87 -21.49 30.81
N ALA A 870 -9.33 -22.27 29.84
CA ALA A 870 -9.45 -23.72 29.97
C ALA A 870 -8.11 -24.46 29.78
N CYS A 871 -7.26 -23.97 28.87
CA CYS A 871 -5.96 -24.55 28.56
C CYS A 871 -4.95 -23.46 28.13
N PRO A 872 -4.18 -22.88 29.07
CA PRO A 872 -3.23 -21.81 28.77
C PRO A 872 -2.14 -22.17 27.75
N SER A 873 -1.81 -23.46 27.63
CA SER A 873 -0.81 -24.00 26.70
C SER A 873 -1.34 -24.27 25.29
N MET A 874 -2.65 -24.23 25.07
CA MET A 874 -3.25 -24.43 23.75
C MET A 874 -2.98 -23.22 22.85
N TRP A 875 -2.48 -23.45 21.64
CA TRP A 875 -2.32 -22.39 20.65
C TRP A 875 -3.66 -22.01 20.03
N VAL A 876 -3.92 -20.72 19.89
CA VAL A 876 -5.12 -20.20 19.23
C VAL A 876 -4.70 -19.59 17.90
N VAL A 877 -5.24 -20.12 16.82
CA VAL A 877 -5.02 -19.63 15.46
C VAL A 877 -6.26 -18.85 15.04
N SER A 878 -6.07 -17.68 14.43
CA SER A 878 -7.20 -17.01 13.76
C SER A 878 -7.73 -17.90 12.63
N GLY A 879 -8.98 -17.71 12.26
CA GLY A 879 -9.58 -18.33 11.09
C GLY A 879 -8.77 -17.93 9.88
N ALA A 880 -8.42 -18.92 9.06
CA ALA A 880 -7.61 -18.70 7.90
C ALA A 880 -8.40 -18.09 6.76
N LEU A 881 -7.85 -17.01 6.21
CA LEU A 881 -8.42 -16.30 5.08
C LEU A 881 -8.05 -16.99 3.78
N THR A 882 -8.97 -16.95 2.82
CA THR A 882 -8.81 -17.56 1.50
C THR A 882 -8.53 -16.50 0.43
N PRO A 883 -7.55 -16.73 -0.47
CA PRO A 883 -7.17 -15.76 -1.49
C PRO A 883 -8.19 -15.74 -2.62
N ALA A 884 -9.27 -14.97 -2.42
CA ALA A 884 -10.45 -14.93 -3.30
C ALA A 884 -10.52 -13.67 -4.18
N GLY A 885 -9.65 -12.68 -3.94
CA GLY A 885 -9.80 -11.33 -4.51
C GLY A 885 -11.07 -10.63 -4.03
N ASN A 886 -11.41 -9.48 -4.64
CA ASN A 886 -12.64 -8.75 -4.33
C ASN A 886 -13.76 -9.12 -5.32
N ASN A 887 -14.84 -9.74 -4.83
CA ASN A 887 -15.96 -10.20 -5.65
C ASN A 887 -17.31 -9.73 -5.08
N GLY A 888 -17.41 -8.43 -4.86
CA GLY A 888 -18.64 -7.79 -4.37
C GLY A 888 -19.10 -8.38 -3.04
N SER A 889 -20.37 -8.79 -2.95
CA SER A 889 -20.91 -9.38 -1.72
C SER A 889 -20.49 -10.83 -1.47
N PHE A 890 -19.78 -11.48 -2.40
CA PHE A 890 -19.43 -12.90 -2.29
C PHE A 890 -18.10 -13.13 -1.57
N ALA A 891 -17.14 -12.22 -1.73
CA ALA A 891 -15.84 -12.30 -1.08
C ALA A 891 -15.24 -10.92 -0.87
N ILE A 892 -14.58 -10.74 0.28
CA ILE A 892 -13.65 -9.63 0.49
C ILE A 892 -12.24 -10.15 0.23
N ASP A 893 -11.46 -9.34 -0.47
CA ASP A 893 -10.03 -9.57 -0.69
C ASP A 893 -9.32 -9.89 0.63
N ASP A 894 -8.47 -10.92 0.62
CA ASP A 894 -7.85 -11.46 1.84
C ASP A 894 -6.85 -10.49 2.47
N PHE A 895 -6.17 -9.64 1.69
CA PHE A 895 -5.31 -8.60 2.26
C PHE A 895 -6.15 -7.55 2.94
N THR A 896 -7.19 -7.05 2.25
CA THR A 896 -8.14 -6.07 2.79
C THR A 896 -8.80 -6.59 4.08
N TYR A 897 -9.23 -7.85 4.08
CA TYR A 897 -9.86 -8.46 5.26
C TYR A 897 -8.85 -8.62 6.40
N LEU A 898 -7.61 -9.03 6.11
CA LEU A 898 -6.55 -9.17 7.12
C LEU A 898 -6.18 -7.84 7.76
N GLU A 899 -6.05 -6.77 6.97
CA GLU A 899 -5.84 -5.42 7.46
C GLU A 899 -6.99 -5.01 8.40
N GLY A 900 -8.24 -5.24 7.98
CA GLY A 900 -9.41 -5.04 8.82
C GLY A 900 -9.37 -5.86 10.13
N MET A 901 -8.85 -7.09 10.10
CA MET A 901 -8.65 -7.89 11.31
C MET A 901 -7.62 -7.25 12.25
N PHE A 902 -6.51 -6.74 11.73
CA PHE A 902 -5.49 -6.05 12.52
C PHE A 902 -5.97 -4.72 13.10
N GLN A 903 -6.71 -3.93 12.32
CA GLN A 903 -7.38 -2.70 12.79
C GLN A 903 -8.33 -2.99 13.96
N ASN A 904 -8.96 -4.16 13.97
CA ASN A 904 -9.85 -4.60 15.05
C ASN A 904 -9.12 -5.34 16.19
N GLY A 905 -7.79 -5.40 16.15
CA GLY A 905 -6.94 -5.88 17.23
C GLY A 905 -6.71 -7.39 17.25
N VAL A 906 -6.79 -8.09 16.11
CA VAL A 906 -6.56 -9.55 16.03
C VAL A 906 -5.25 -10.01 16.69
N ALA A 907 -4.20 -9.17 16.66
CA ALA A 907 -2.91 -9.47 17.29
C ALA A 907 -3.02 -9.78 18.80
N ASN A 908 -4.07 -9.30 19.48
CA ASN A 908 -4.31 -9.56 20.89
C ASN A 908 -5.06 -10.86 21.17
N TYR A 909 -5.69 -11.44 20.14
CA TYR A 909 -6.66 -12.53 20.27
C TYR A 909 -6.30 -13.77 19.45
N ALA A 910 -5.06 -13.84 18.97
CA ALA A 910 -4.49 -15.02 18.34
C ALA A 910 -2.99 -15.15 18.66
N ASP A 911 -2.51 -16.39 18.74
CA ASP A 911 -1.08 -16.68 18.84
C ASP A 911 -0.41 -16.76 17.47
N ALA A 912 -1.16 -17.15 16.43
CA ALA A 912 -0.75 -17.17 15.03
C ALA A 912 -1.92 -16.76 14.11
N ILE A 913 -1.59 -16.23 12.94
CA ILE A 913 -2.57 -15.81 11.93
C ILE A 913 -2.76 -16.94 10.91
N GLY A 914 -3.98 -17.47 10.80
CA GLY A 914 -4.32 -18.50 9.81
C GLY A 914 -4.27 -17.98 8.38
N ALA A 915 -3.84 -18.82 7.43
CA ALA A 915 -3.82 -18.51 6.00
C ALA A 915 -4.11 -19.75 5.14
N HIS A 916 -4.82 -19.58 4.03
CA HIS A 916 -5.06 -20.62 3.02
C HIS A 916 -4.42 -20.29 1.65
N PRO A 917 -3.07 -20.11 1.56
CA PRO A 917 -2.43 -19.72 0.30
C PRO A 917 -2.62 -20.80 -0.79
N SER A 918 -3.25 -20.43 -1.90
CA SER A 918 -3.52 -21.31 -3.03
C SER A 918 -2.41 -21.23 -4.09
N GLY A 919 -2.03 -22.38 -4.64
CA GLY A 919 -1.03 -22.49 -5.68
C GLY A 919 -1.57 -22.42 -7.12
N TYR A 920 -2.89 -22.57 -7.32
CA TYR A 920 -3.55 -22.61 -8.62
C TYR A 920 -2.78 -23.45 -9.66
N ASN A 921 -2.37 -22.87 -10.81
CA ASN A 921 -1.59 -23.52 -11.87
C ASN A 921 -0.20 -22.90 -12.06
N VAL A 922 0.43 -22.42 -10.98
CA VAL A 922 1.79 -21.85 -11.00
C VAL A 922 2.71 -22.45 -9.91
N PRO A 923 4.05 -22.49 -10.12
CA PRO A 923 5.01 -22.93 -9.11
C PRO A 923 4.92 -22.18 -7.78
N ALA A 924 5.37 -22.83 -6.69
CA ALA A 924 5.33 -22.25 -5.36
C ALA A 924 6.17 -20.98 -5.23
N SER A 925 7.28 -20.88 -5.96
CA SER A 925 8.20 -19.73 -5.94
C SER A 925 7.74 -18.54 -6.79
N SER A 926 6.74 -18.73 -7.66
CA SER A 926 6.25 -17.67 -8.55
C SER A 926 5.50 -16.60 -7.78
N THR A 927 5.80 -15.33 -8.09
CA THR A 927 5.00 -14.19 -7.64
C THR A 927 3.75 -14.05 -8.51
N TRP A 928 2.78 -13.25 -8.08
CA TRP A 928 1.58 -13.00 -8.88
C TRP A 928 1.88 -12.20 -10.15
N GLN A 929 2.89 -11.33 -10.11
CA GLN A 929 3.36 -10.57 -11.28
C GLN A 929 3.96 -11.51 -12.34
N ASP A 930 4.70 -12.54 -11.90
CA ASP A 930 5.29 -13.53 -12.79
C ASP A 930 4.28 -14.57 -13.28
N ALA A 931 3.16 -14.74 -12.58
CA ALA A 931 2.21 -15.85 -12.77
C ALA A 931 1.69 -15.92 -14.22
N CYS A 932 1.31 -14.78 -14.82
CA CYS A 932 0.87 -14.78 -16.20
C CYS A 932 1.98 -15.22 -17.18
N GLY A 933 3.20 -14.74 -16.97
CA GLY A 933 4.36 -15.13 -17.79
C GLY A 933 4.71 -16.61 -17.65
N VAL A 934 4.42 -17.23 -16.50
CA VAL A 934 4.54 -18.68 -16.31
C VAL A 934 3.46 -19.43 -17.08
N ILE A 935 2.19 -19.02 -16.91
CA ILE A 935 1.03 -19.65 -17.58
C ILE A 935 1.18 -19.61 -19.10
N GLN A 936 1.67 -18.51 -19.67
CA GLN A 936 1.81 -18.35 -21.12
C GLN A 936 2.97 -19.17 -21.72
N LYS A 937 3.96 -19.58 -20.93
CA LYS A 937 5.09 -20.40 -21.40
C LYS A 937 4.74 -21.88 -21.51
N THR A 938 3.80 -22.32 -20.69
CA THR A 938 3.27 -23.68 -20.69
C THR A 938 1.99 -23.72 -21.53
N GLY A 939 1.65 -24.85 -22.15
CA GLY A 939 0.41 -24.98 -22.94
C GLY A 939 -0.86 -25.01 -22.08
N ASN A 940 -0.87 -24.24 -20.98
CA ASN A 940 -1.90 -24.23 -19.94
C ASN A 940 -3.20 -23.62 -20.49
N SER A 941 -4.32 -24.18 -20.02
CA SER A 941 -5.66 -23.83 -20.48
C SER A 941 -6.37 -22.83 -19.58
N PHE A 942 -5.92 -22.67 -18.33
CA PHE A 942 -6.49 -21.74 -17.36
C PHE A 942 -5.64 -20.47 -17.24
N ASN A 943 -6.23 -19.32 -17.59
CA ASN A 943 -5.56 -18.02 -17.68
C ASN A 943 -5.86 -17.07 -16.51
N GLY A 944 -6.29 -17.56 -15.34
CA GLY A 944 -6.75 -16.72 -14.22
C GLY A 944 -5.85 -15.50 -13.90
N ALA A 945 -4.54 -15.73 -13.72
CA ALA A 945 -3.59 -14.66 -13.42
C ALA A 945 -3.28 -13.71 -14.60
N CYS A 946 -3.58 -14.11 -15.83
CA CYS A 946 -3.49 -13.25 -17.02
C CYS A 946 -4.76 -12.42 -17.22
N ASP A 947 -5.93 -13.05 -17.03
CA ASP A 947 -7.23 -12.44 -17.27
C ASP A 947 -7.61 -11.47 -16.14
N SER A 948 -7.13 -11.73 -14.92
CA SER A 948 -7.33 -10.88 -13.75
C SER A 948 -6.07 -10.87 -12.88
N PRO A 949 -5.02 -10.10 -13.27
CA PRO A 949 -3.78 -10.03 -12.50
C PRO A 949 -4.02 -9.56 -11.06
N HIS A 950 -3.72 -10.42 -10.11
CA HIS A 950 -4.03 -10.20 -8.70
C HIS A 950 -3.18 -11.08 -7.79
N HIS A 951 -2.87 -10.62 -6.57
CA HIS A 951 -1.98 -11.32 -5.64
C HIS A 951 -2.48 -12.72 -5.25
N SER A 952 -3.80 -12.89 -5.25
CA SER A 952 -4.48 -14.13 -4.87
C SER A 952 -4.11 -15.34 -5.75
N TRP A 953 -3.54 -15.15 -6.94
CA TRP A 953 -3.15 -16.25 -7.83
C TRP A 953 -1.82 -16.93 -7.47
N SER A 954 -1.15 -16.51 -6.40
CA SER A 954 0.20 -16.98 -6.05
C SER A 954 0.34 -17.31 -4.57
N PHE A 955 0.69 -18.57 -4.28
CA PHE A 955 1.03 -19.04 -2.94
C PHE A 955 2.04 -18.13 -2.23
N ARG A 956 3.15 -17.81 -2.91
CA ARG A 956 4.22 -16.97 -2.36
C ARG A 956 3.72 -15.57 -2.04
N SER A 957 2.94 -14.99 -2.95
CA SER A 957 2.45 -13.62 -2.81
C SER A 957 1.51 -13.49 -1.63
N THR A 958 0.57 -14.43 -1.46
CA THR A 958 -0.30 -14.48 -0.28
C THR A 958 0.52 -14.58 1.01
N MET A 959 1.50 -15.49 1.05
CA MET A 959 2.33 -15.74 2.24
C MET A 959 3.19 -14.53 2.64
N GLU A 960 3.94 -13.97 1.69
CA GLU A 960 4.76 -12.78 1.93
C GLU A 960 3.87 -11.56 2.24
N GLY A 961 2.71 -11.45 1.60
CA GLY A 961 1.77 -10.36 1.84
C GLY A 961 1.20 -10.37 3.26
N TYR A 962 0.74 -11.52 3.76
CA TYR A 962 0.25 -11.62 5.14
C TYR A 962 1.33 -11.28 6.14
N ARG A 963 2.57 -11.74 5.89
CA ARG A 963 3.72 -11.41 6.73
C ARG A 963 3.96 -9.91 6.77
N ASN A 964 3.89 -9.25 5.62
CA ASN A 964 4.13 -7.83 5.52
C ASN A 964 3.00 -7.00 6.15
N ILE A 965 1.73 -7.39 5.97
CA ILE A 965 0.60 -6.78 6.68
C ILE A 965 0.80 -6.91 8.19
N ALA A 966 1.17 -8.09 8.70
CA ALA A 966 1.48 -8.26 10.13
C ALA A 966 2.61 -7.34 10.60
N ASN A 967 3.61 -7.06 9.75
CA ASN A 967 4.69 -6.13 10.07
C ASN A 967 4.19 -4.67 10.14
N VAL A 968 3.34 -4.24 9.20
CA VAL A 968 2.72 -2.89 9.17
C VAL A 968 2.03 -2.59 10.50
N TYR A 969 1.28 -3.56 11.05
CA TYR A 969 0.54 -3.41 12.30
C TYR A 969 1.37 -3.73 13.56
N GLY A 970 2.70 -3.76 13.47
CA GLY A 970 3.60 -4.01 14.61
C GLY A 970 3.46 -5.42 15.21
N ALA A 971 2.85 -6.36 14.49
CA ALA A 971 2.58 -7.73 14.91
C ALA A 971 3.56 -8.73 14.27
N SER A 972 4.80 -8.29 14.00
CA SER A 972 5.84 -9.11 13.36
C SER A 972 6.29 -10.31 14.21
N ASN A 973 5.91 -10.35 15.49
CA ASN A 973 6.09 -11.50 16.38
C ASN A 973 5.01 -12.59 16.19
N LYS A 974 3.97 -12.34 15.41
CA LYS A 974 2.95 -13.33 15.05
C LYS A 974 3.42 -14.13 13.85
N GLN A 975 3.43 -15.45 13.99
CA GLN A 975 3.70 -16.33 12.87
C GLN A 975 2.46 -16.43 11.98
N ILE A 976 2.70 -16.57 10.68
CA ILE A 976 1.67 -16.95 9.72
C ILE A 976 1.57 -18.48 9.76
N TRP A 977 0.37 -19.01 9.91
CA TRP A 977 0.09 -20.44 9.93
C TRP A 977 -0.73 -20.83 8.68
N PRO A 978 -0.09 -21.42 7.66
CA PRO A 978 -0.79 -22.01 6.52
C PRO A 978 -1.54 -23.25 6.98
N THR A 979 -2.79 -23.08 7.39
CA THR A 979 -3.61 -24.18 7.90
C THR A 979 -4.23 -24.98 6.75
N GLU A 980 -4.18 -24.47 5.52
CA GLU A 980 -4.36 -25.18 4.25
C GLU A 980 -3.43 -24.56 3.20
N PHE A 981 -2.83 -25.38 2.35
CA PHE A 981 -2.17 -24.93 1.12
C PHE A 981 -2.04 -26.13 0.17
N GLY A 982 -1.74 -25.90 -1.10
CA GLY A 982 -1.42 -26.96 -2.05
C GLY A 982 -1.89 -26.70 -3.47
N TRP A 983 -1.77 -27.73 -4.31
CA TRP A 983 -2.13 -27.72 -5.72
C TRP A 983 -3.10 -28.86 -6.04
N ALA A 984 -4.16 -28.57 -6.77
CA ALA A 984 -5.03 -29.59 -7.35
C ALA A 984 -4.36 -30.22 -8.56
N ALA A 985 -4.51 -31.54 -8.77
CA ALA A 985 -3.98 -32.22 -9.95
C ALA A 985 -4.85 -33.38 -10.42
N GLY A 986 -4.62 -33.81 -11.66
CA GLY A 986 -5.29 -34.96 -12.25
C GLY A 986 -6.63 -34.64 -12.93
N GLY A 987 -6.84 -33.39 -13.33
CA GLY A 987 -8.05 -32.94 -14.03
C GLY A 987 -9.17 -32.46 -13.12
N ALA A 988 -9.93 -31.48 -13.60
CA ALA A 988 -11.05 -30.86 -12.91
C ALA A 988 -12.28 -31.78 -12.84
N PHE A 989 -12.75 -32.08 -11.62
CA PHE A 989 -14.05 -32.74 -11.43
C PHE A 989 -15.23 -31.75 -11.53
N ASP A 990 -14.96 -30.47 -11.26
CA ASP A 990 -15.91 -29.36 -11.41
C ASP A 990 -15.26 -28.24 -12.24
N PRO A 991 -15.96 -27.68 -13.26
CA PRO A 991 -15.42 -26.63 -14.12
C PRO A 991 -14.89 -25.39 -13.40
N ARG A 992 -15.40 -25.07 -12.20
CA ARG A 992 -14.91 -23.94 -11.37
C ARG A 992 -13.47 -24.12 -10.89
N TYR A 993 -12.94 -25.34 -10.99
CA TYR A 993 -11.59 -25.74 -10.60
C TYR A 993 -10.72 -26.08 -11.82
N ALA A 994 -10.99 -25.43 -12.96
CA ALA A 994 -10.33 -25.71 -14.24
C ALA A 994 -8.80 -25.59 -14.21
N TYR A 995 -8.22 -24.81 -13.30
CA TYR A 995 -6.77 -24.74 -13.08
C TYR A 995 -6.13 -26.10 -12.79
N ALA A 996 -6.89 -27.05 -12.24
CA ALA A 996 -6.41 -28.41 -11.99
C ALA A 996 -6.21 -29.26 -13.26
N ASN A 997 -6.74 -28.82 -14.41
CA ASN A 997 -6.46 -29.45 -15.70
C ASN A 997 -5.03 -29.23 -16.16
N ASP A 998 -4.41 -28.15 -15.69
CA ASP A 998 -3.07 -27.74 -16.12
C ASP A 998 -1.97 -28.36 -15.26
N ASN A 999 -2.32 -28.96 -14.12
CA ASN A 999 -1.36 -29.51 -13.17
C ASN A 999 -1.25 -31.03 -13.29
N SER A 1000 -0.06 -31.50 -13.59
CA SER A 1000 0.33 -32.90 -13.45
C SER A 1000 0.51 -33.31 -11.97
N TYR A 1001 0.49 -34.61 -11.69
CA TYR A 1001 0.79 -35.12 -10.35
C TYR A 1001 2.25 -34.86 -9.96
N GLU A 1002 3.16 -34.78 -10.95
CA GLU A 1002 4.56 -34.45 -10.78
C GLU A 1002 4.75 -32.97 -10.39
N GLU A 1003 4.00 -32.05 -11.00
CA GLU A 1003 4.00 -30.63 -10.61
C GLU A 1003 3.42 -30.44 -9.21
N GLN A 1004 2.28 -31.09 -8.91
CA GLN A 1004 1.73 -31.11 -7.54
C GLN A 1004 2.78 -31.58 -6.53
N ALA A 1005 3.54 -32.64 -6.85
CA ALA A 1005 4.60 -33.14 -5.98
C ALA A 1005 5.75 -32.13 -5.81
N ALA A 1006 6.26 -31.58 -6.93
CA ALA A 1006 7.40 -30.68 -6.95
C ALA A 1006 7.09 -29.37 -6.22
N TRP A 1007 5.98 -28.72 -6.54
CA TRP A 1007 5.61 -27.42 -5.95
C TRP A 1007 5.22 -27.54 -4.49
N THR A 1008 4.61 -28.65 -4.07
CA THR A 1008 4.33 -28.88 -2.65
C THR A 1008 5.62 -29.05 -1.84
N VAL A 1009 6.62 -29.79 -2.35
CA VAL A 1009 7.94 -29.90 -1.70
C VAL A 1009 8.62 -28.53 -1.65
N GLU A 1010 8.61 -27.79 -2.76
CA GLU A 1010 9.18 -26.44 -2.84
C GLU A 1010 8.58 -25.51 -1.78
N ALA A 1011 7.25 -25.49 -1.65
CA ALA A 1011 6.53 -24.69 -0.66
C ALA A 1011 6.95 -25.01 0.78
N TYR A 1012 7.08 -26.30 1.14
CA TYR A 1012 7.57 -26.68 2.48
C TYR A 1012 8.99 -26.19 2.75
N GLN A 1013 9.90 -26.31 1.77
CA GLN A 1013 11.28 -25.83 1.94
C GLN A 1013 11.33 -24.31 2.05
N MET A 1014 10.54 -23.59 1.26
CA MET A 1014 10.41 -22.13 1.36
C MET A 1014 9.93 -21.72 2.75
N MET A 1015 8.82 -22.30 3.22
CA MET A 1015 8.25 -21.98 4.53
C MET A 1015 9.19 -22.30 5.69
N ARG A 1016 9.95 -23.40 5.59
CA ARG A 1016 10.99 -23.74 6.57
C ARG A 1016 12.09 -22.67 6.63
N ASN A 1017 12.53 -22.20 5.47
CA ASN A 1017 13.63 -21.23 5.35
C ASN A 1017 13.21 -19.82 5.77
N TRP A 1018 11.93 -19.47 5.64
CA TRP A 1018 11.39 -18.17 5.98
C TRP A 1018 11.47 -17.84 7.48
N GLY A 1019 11.32 -18.83 8.38
CA GLY A 1019 11.50 -18.63 9.82
C GLY A 1019 10.35 -17.93 10.56
N TRP A 1020 9.35 -17.39 9.86
CA TRP A 1020 8.14 -16.76 10.43
C TRP A 1020 6.86 -17.57 10.22
N VAL A 1021 7.00 -18.82 9.76
CA VAL A 1021 5.88 -19.71 9.45
C VAL A 1021 5.69 -20.71 10.59
N ALA A 1022 4.45 -20.85 11.08
CA ALA A 1022 4.03 -21.91 12.00
C ALA A 1022 3.78 -23.22 11.21
N PRO A 1023 3.70 -24.41 11.83
CA PRO A 1023 3.71 -25.71 11.12
C PRO A 1023 2.75 -25.83 9.92
N PRO A 1024 3.21 -25.69 8.66
CA PRO A 1024 2.30 -25.66 7.52
C PRO A 1024 1.57 -26.99 7.31
N ILE A 1025 0.29 -26.89 6.97
CA ILE A 1025 -0.64 -28.01 6.82
C ILE A 1025 -1.08 -28.14 5.35
N LEU A 1026 -0.64 -29.21 4.69
CA LEU A 1026 -1.06 -29.51 3.32
C LEU A 1026 -2.53 -29.93 3.27
N TRP A 1027 -3.28 -29.33 2.35
CA TRP A 1027 -4.59 -29.81 1.93
C TRP A 1027 -4.39 -30.66 0.66
N ASN A 1028 -4.56 -31.98 0.69
CA ASN A 1028 -4.92 -32.83 1.84
C ASN A 1028 -4.44 -34.28 1.69
N LEU A 1029 -4.60 -35.09 2.74
CA LEU A 1029 -4.28 -36.51 2.73
C LEU A 1029 -5.32 -37.34 1.96
N ASN A 1030 -6.57 -37.43 2.46
CA ASN A 1030 -7.48 -38.54 2.17
C ASN A 1030 -8.82 -38.20 1.49
N PHE A 1031 -9.04 -37.01 0.91
CA PHE A 1031 -10.31 -36.73 0.22
C PHE A 1031 -10.55 -37.60 -1.01
N ARG A 1032 -9.51 -38.16 -1.66
CA ARG A 1032 -9.69 -39.21 -2.68
C ARG A 1032 -10.26 -40.51 -2.11
N VAL A 1033 -10.15 -40.74 -0.81
CA VAL A 1033 -10.72 -41.90 -0.11
C VAL A 1033 -12.15 -41.63 0.32
N VAL A 1034 -12.40 -40.48 0.96
CA VAL A 1034 -13.69 -40.20 1.63
C VAL A 1034 -14.66 -39.36 0.81
N ALA A 1035 -14.18 -38.69 -0.24
CA ALA A 1035 -14.98 -37.83 -1.12
C ALA A 1035 -14.52 -37.99 -2.58
N ASN A 1036 -14.27 -39.23 -3.03
CA ASN A 1036 -13.78 -39.48 -4.38
C ASN A 1036 -14.73 -38.88 -5.44
N GLY A 1037 -14.15 -38.23 -6.46
CA GLY A 1037 -14.89 -37.61 -7.55
C GLY A 1037 -15.47 -36.22 -7.25
N THR A 1038 -15.23 -35.65 -6.07
CA THR A 1038 -15.50 -34.23 -5.79
C THR A 1038 -14.27 -33.38 -6.08
N GLU A 1039 -14.45 -32.07 -6.16
CA GLU A 1039 -13.35 -31.10 -6.30
C GLU A 1039 -12.25 -31.33 -5.25
N LYS A 1040 -12.63 -31.58 -3.99
CA LYS A 1040 -11.70 -31.79 -2.85
C LYS A 1040 -10.73 -32.96 -3.07
N ALA A 1041 -11.16 -33.97 -3.82
CA ALA A 1041 -10.33 -35.13 -4.12
C ALA A 1041 -9.07 -34.76 -4.93
N GLN A 1042 -9.09 -33.67 -5.70
CA GLN A 1042 -8.00 -33.32 -6.62
C GLN A 1042 -6.69 -32.96 -5.89
N TRP A 1043 -6.80 -32.51 -4.64
CA TRP A 1043 -5.69 -32.19 -3.74
C TRP A 1043 -5.18 -33.39 -2.92
N GLY A 1044 -5.90 -34.52 -2.95
CA GLY A 1044 -5.52 -35.69 -2.16
C GLY A 1044 -4.21 -36.30 -2.64
N ILE A 1045 -3.30 -36.60 -1.72
CA ILE A 1045 -1.98 -37.18 -2.01
C ILE A 1045 -1.92 -38.72 -1.90
N VAL A 1046 -3.02 -39.37 -1.51
CA VAL A 1046 -3.19 -40.82 -1.65
C VAL A 1046 -4.36 -41.14 -2.57
N ASP A 1047 -4.32 -42.26 -3.26
CA ASP A 1047 -5.45 -42.72 -4.08
C ASP A 1047 -6.61 -43.26 -3.22
N ALA A 1048 -7.72 -43.64 -3.87
CA ALA A 1048 -8.92 -44.16 -3.20
C ALA A 1048 -8.68 -45.46 -2.39
N GLY A 1049 -7.60 -46.19 -2.66
CA GLY A 1049 -7.17 -47.39 -1.95
C GLY A 1049 -6.01 -47.14 -0.97
N TRP A 1050 -5.70 -45.88 -0.64
CA TRP A 1050 -4.55 -45.47 0.18
C TRP A 1050 -3.16 -45.71 -0.43
N GLY A 1051 -3.08 -45.98 -1.74
CA GLY A 1051 -1.83 -45.98 -2.48
C GLY A 1051 -1.21 -44.59 -2.52
N ALA A 1052 0.12 -44.51 -2.46
CA ALA A 1052 0.82 -43.23 -2.52
C ALA A 1052 0.76 -42.64 -3.94
N LEU A 1053 0.37 -41.37 -4.07
CA LEU A 1053 0.55 -40.59 -5.29
C LEU A 1053 1.94 -39.91 -5.28
N PRO A 1054 2.41 -39.36 -6.42
CA PRO A 1054 3.74 -38.74 -6.51
C PRO A 1054 4.02 -37.73 -5.39
N ALA A 1055 3.05 -36.91 -5.01
CA ALA A 1055 3.19 -35.93 -3.93
C ALA A 1055 3.47 -36.60 -2.57
N TYR A 1056 2.77 -37.68 -2.21
CA TYR A 1056 3.04 -38.40 -0.95
C TYR A 1056 4.45 -38.97 -0.92
N SER A 1057 4.89 -39.60 -2.02
CA SER A 1057 6.25 -40.13 -2.13
C SER A 1057 7.32 -39.04 -2.08
N ALA A 1058 7.09 -37.90 -2.72
CA ALA A 1058 8.02 -36.77 -2.70
C ALA A 1058 8.16 -36.17 -1.29
N LEU A 1059 7.04 -35.97 -0.58
CA LEU A 1059 7.03 -35.45 0.79
C LEU A 1059 7.66 -36.41 1.80
N ALA A 1060 7.49 -37.72 1.61
CA ALA A 1060 8.18 -38.71 2.43
C ALA A 1060 9.70 -38.60 2.27
N ASN A 1061 10.18 -38.36 1.05
CA ASN A 1061 11.61 -38.36 0.71
C ASN A 1061 12.30 -36.98 0.82
N MET A 1062 11.57 -35.87 0.98
CA MET A 1062 12.17 -34.54 1.07
C MET A 1062 12.96 -34.34 2.39
N PRO A 1063 13.99 -33.47 2.40
CA PRO A 1063 14.70 -33.07 3.62
C PRO A 1063 13.76 -32.42 4.64
N LYS A 1064 13.95 -32.73 5.94
CA LYS A 1064 13.11 -32.23 7.03
C LYS A 1064 13.87 -31.41 8.06
#